data_AF-A0A356ER64-F1
#
_entry.id   AF-A0A356ER64-F1
#
_cell.length_a   1.000
_cell.length_b   1.000
_cell.length_c   1.000
_cell.angle_alpha   90.00
_cell.angle_beta   90.00
_cell.angle_gamma   90.00
#
_symmetry.space_group_name_H-M   'P 1'
#
loop_
_entity.id
_entity.type
_entity.pdbx_description
1 polymer ?
#
loop_
_entity_poly.entity_id
_entity_poly.type
_entity_poly.pdbx_seq_one_letter_code
_entity_poly.pdbx_strand_id
1 'polypeptide(L)'
;MTNAWSRLLTLVVVCLACAWCTETPAEVASPGESLSDTLVDRIVSVSQDWGVIGVNTSVGLEHQTSPKLRIKDKEYASGLGHHANGEIVVELGGQFKTFETEIGIQWQGGRTSASVIFQVHVDGKKVFDSGVVRENDRPRLVTVSVEGANELRLVAADAGDGIGFDCANWANARLIRDPSASKALPESPIDVAQFALVASWNPNVMTGTTAGRVEDMPTEDVAPYTEVAASRDGTYEVPATDGRGCLGLQWYENRVLRRVALEFPNDDAVPPAESIELQYWAGQSTWQGQWRRAKITPRKTGNTLIWSFGLRDLPRGTPKVRWVFSDEKLDRERPIVVAGFSAFTRARRATMDVRIESSRRGAAFNANIEVYNGDLLDSPQSSRRRAWDASKPLAMKVRYNVPQRYKADRTVLRLQLPDAAFSVAIEDLLAHDGVYVPDAGVFVTRLPAPVTLTEYLEKIASRTTVLEQVRRLPDQDFARAWSVVHNPIQDLGPMMLSLANDNRKFIVHREGAIRFDQYDRPDDPPGARPGTIYKLSFAVPWRCAPTFGGGKDLKITRNLLADWLPVPATTATDGMMVYSQVSYVVPMSPALADAPFWFRDRAMCVVEFLARNDGSETAIAKLALRLANDKKRPFRLQDVEEGVLVVEGDRVVALIVADETAPLIMKCEADGVVLSGNLSARASAHCTVCFPAWRLPPKDYASLLDGEGSLSQVESYWKTLLAPAMQIETPDALLNDIIRASQVHCMLAARNENGGERISPWASADRYGPLESESNSIIRGMDMTGQADFARRSLDFLLDHCGEEGFITTGYTLVGTGEVLWTLGEHYQRTRDRDWLKKVAPDVVRVCRWVIRQREKTMRLDAQGHKVPEFGLTPPGVTADWDRYAYRLFNDAQYYAGLEAAGRVLADIADPAAPAIQEEAREYREDILRAYRWIQARMPVVPLGDGTWTLADPALLDCFGRVEDFLPAEDGNRTWCYSIDIGAHHLVANGILDPTSKETEGMIDYLEDVQFLRSGMGDYPEEKNREDVFCFGGFAKLQPYYCRIAEVHAMRDDVKPFIRSYFNAIPTLVSRENLSFWEHFHNIAGWNKTHETGWFLCQTALLFVGERGDELWLAPFVTNHWFHDGQRVAVRNAPTRFGKVSYTITSKLAQGEIEAVVELPKPCTAKRIVLRLRHPDGKPIRSVTVQGKPHADFDPGREIVTLAPAGETITVRAKY
;
A
#
# COMPACT_ATOMS: atom_id res chain seq x y z
N MET A 1 42.75 8.45 50.24
CA MET A 1 43.06 7.63 51.44
C MET A 1 43.10 6.18 50.96
N THR A 2 44.24 5.68 50.49
CA THR A 2 45.40 5.13 51.24
C THR A 2 45.22 3.67 51.67
N ASN A 3 45.96 2.80 50.97
CA ASN A 3 46.68 1.58 51.39
C ASN A 3 46.02 0.58 52.37
N ALA A 4 45.90 -0.72 52.10
CA ALA A 4 46.84 -1.73 51.56
C ALA A 4 47.78 -2.37 52.61
N TRP A 5 47.62 -3.70 52.79
CA TRP A 5 48.61 -4.69 53.27
C TRP A 5 48.98 -4.60 54.78
N SER A 6 49.48 -5.62 55.50
CA SER A 6 50.01 -6.97 55.21
C SER A 6 49.69 -7.95 56.40
N ARG A 7 49.65 -9.29 56.25
CA ARG A 7 50.68 -10.34 56.56
C ARG A 7 51.37 -10.20 57.96
N LEU A 8 51.93 -11.23 58.64
CA LEU A 8 52.76 -12.36 58.17
C LEU A 8 53.15 -13.33 59.33
N LEU A 9 53.67 -14.52 58.97
CA LEU A 9 54.51 -15.56 59.65
C LEU A 9 53.83 -16.94 59.85
N THR A 10 54.49 -18.10 59.58
CA THR A 10 55.92 -18.49 59.80
C THR A 10 56.51 -19.46 58.73
N LEU A 11 57.85 -19.60 58.71
CA LEU A 11 58.76 -20.42 57.85
C LEU A 11 58.61 -21.98 58.02
N VAL A 12 58.83 -22.92 57.07
CA VAL A 12 60.00 -23.30 56.20
C VAL A 12 61.07 -24.16 56.98
N VAL A 13 61.59 -25.36 56.59
CA VAL A 13 61.63 -26.11 55.29
C VAL A 13 62.12 -27.62 55.37
N VAL A 14 61.62 -28.53 54.48
CA VAL A 14 62.25 -29.74 53.80
C VAL A 14 62.74 -31.02 54.55
N CYS A 15 62.32 -32.25 54.11
CA CYS A 15 63.14 -33.22 53.30
C CYS A 15 62.47 -34.58 52.91
N LEU A 16 62.75 -35.04 51.67
CA LEU A 16 62.83 -36.41 51.10
C LEU A 16 61.61 -37.35 50.82
N ALA A 17 61.51 -37.70 49.52
CA ALA A 17 61.24 -39.02 48.90
C ALA A 17 59.80 -39.55 48.65
N CYS A 18 59.53 -39.76 47.35
CA CYS A 18 58.66 -40.78 46.72
C CYS A 18 57.17 -40.87 47.09
N ALA A 19 56.32 -40.27 46.23
CA ALA A 19 54.99 -40.80 45.91
C ALA A 19 54.70 -40.61 44.41
N TRP A 20 54.28 -41.66 43.72
CA TRP A 20 53.70 -41.55 42.37
C TRP A 20 52.29 -40.97 42.49
N CYS A 21 52.03 -39.84 41.83
CA CYS A 21 50.66 -39.40 41.57
C CYS A 21 50.20 -39.92 40.21
N THR A 22 49.05 -40.59 40.19
CA THR A 22 48.37 -41.02 38.97
C THR A 22 47.82 -39.81 38.21
N GLU A 23 48.18 -39.69 36.93
CA GLU A 23 47.49 -38.78 36.02
C GLU A 23 46.05 -39.29 35.76
N THR A 24 45.05 -38.49 36.10
CA THR A 24 43.71 -38.61 35.51
C THR A 24 43.74 -37.96 34.12
N PRO A 25 43.29 -38.62 33.05
CA PRO A 25 43.29 -38.01 31.71
C PRO A 25 42.39 -36.78 31.67
N ALA A 26 42.85 -35.71 31.01
CA ALA A 26 41.99 -34.58 30.68
C ALA A 26 40.90 -35.04 29.70
N GLU A 27 39.65 -34.75 30.03
CA GLU A 27 38.51 -35.04 29.17
C GLU A 27 38.61 -34.19 27.90
N VAL A 28 38.79 -34.83 26.75
CA VAL A 28 38.99 -34.14 25.47
C VAL A 28 37.67 -33.50 25.06
N ALA A 29 37.58 -32.17 25.15
CA ALA A 29 36.44 -31.41 24.67
C ALA A 29 36.21 -31.72 23.18
N SER A 30 35.03 -32.26 22.85
CA SER A 30 34.65 -32.57 21.47
C SER A 30 34.70 -31.28 20.62
N PRO A 31 35.39 -31.27 19.47
CA PRO A 31 35.44 -30.09 18.62
C PRO A 31 34.04 -29.75 18.10
N GLY A 32 33.55 -28.55 18.41
CA GLY A 32 32.21 -28.11 18.02
C GLY A 32 32.04 -28.06 16.50
N GLU A 33 30.92 -28.58 16.01
CA GLU A 33 30.56 -28.68 14.59
C GLU A 33 30.01 -27.33 14.10
N SER A 34 30.57 -26.80 13.01
CA SER A 34 30.21 -25.48 12.46
C SER A 34 28.86 -25.49 11.73
N LEU A 35 28.04 -24.45 11.96
CA LEU A 35 26.80 -24.20 11.23
C LEU A 35 27.01 -23.77 9.77
N SER A 36 28.19 -23.22 9.45
CA SER A 36 28.53 -22.72 8.11
C SER A 36 29.37 -23.70 7.28
N ASP A 37 29.51 -24.93 7.77
CA ASP A 37 30.23 -26.03 7.12
C ASP A 37 29.53 -27.36 7.44
N THR A 38 30.04 -28.13 8.42
CA THR A 38 29.56 -29.47 8.79
C THR A 38 28.05 -29.61 9.08
N LEU A 39 27.38 -28.54 9.53
CA LEU A 39 25.95 -28.54 9.90
C LEU A 39 25.07 -27.63 9.03
N VAL A 40 25.57 -27.16 7.88
CA VAL A 40 24.78 -26.28 6.99
C VAL A 40 23.44 -26.90 6.55
N ASP A 41 23.38 -28.23 6.43
CA ASP A 41 22.16 -28.99 6.11
C ASP A 41 21.15 -29.16 7.26
N ARG A 42 21.48 -28.65 8.45
CA ARG A 42 20.53 -28.51 9.58
C ARG A 42 19.83 -27.15 9.58
N ILE A 43 20.25 -26.20 8.75
CA ILE A 43 19.54 -24.94 8.58
C ILE A 43 18.25 -25.25 7.78
N VAL A 44 17.11 -25.12 8.47
CA VAL A 44 15.77 -25.48 7.97
C VAL A 44 15.00 -24.28 7.44
N SER A 45 15.33 -23.08 7.91
CA SER A 45 14.75 -21.82 7.41
C SER A 45 15.72 -20.67 7.58
N VAL A 46 15.67 -19.71 6.65
CA VAL A 46 16.36 -18.43 6.74
C VAL A 46 15.39 -17.37 6.21
N SER A 47 15.20 -16.30 6.97
CA SER A 47 14.56 -15.07 6.48
C SER A 47 15.42 -13.87 6.86
N GLN A 48 15.37 -12.83 6.03
CA GLN A 48 16.04 -11.55 6.24
C GLN A 48 15.42 -10.52 5.30
N ASP A 49 15.30 -9.28 5.76
CA ASP A 49 14.66 -8.22 4.97
C ASP A 49 15.56 -7.71 3.80
N TRP A 50 16.84 -8.09 3.74
CA TRP A 50 17.75 -7.75 2.63
C TRP A 50 18.77 -8.85 2.27
N GLY A 51 19.13 -8.94 0.99
CA GLY A 51 20.23 -9.78 0.48
C GLY A 51 19.95 -11.29 0.47
N VAL A 52 21.01 -12.10 0.38
CA VAL A 52 21.01 -13.57 0.61
C VAL A 52 22.06 -13.93 1.66
N ILE A 53 21.82 -15.01 2.43
CA ILE A 53 22.70 -15.44 3.52
C ILE A 53 24.14 -15.71 3.06
N GLY A 54 25.10 -15.14 3.78
CA GLY A 54 26.52 -15.40 3.62
C GLY A 54 26.93 -16.65 4.39
N VAL A 55 27.51 -17.62 3.71
CA VAL A 55 28.10 -18.82 4.35
C VAL A 55 29.61 -18.66 4.28
N ASN A 56 30.25 -18.47 5.45
CA ASN A 56 31.65 -18.05 5.58
C ASN A 56 31.97 -16.66 4.98
N THR A 57 30.94 -15.87 4.66
CA THR A 57 31.00 -14.48 4.17
C THR A 57 29.95 -13.64 4.89
N SER A 58 30.06 -12.31 4.80
CA SER A 58 28.95 -11.40 5.11
C SER A 58 27.72 -11.72 4.24
N VAL A 59 26.55 -11.22 4.65
CA VAL A 59 25.39 -11.04 3.75
C VAL A 59 25.78 -10.22 2.52
N GLY A 60 25.12 -10.45 1.40
CA GLY A 60 25.28 -9.69 0.16
C GLY A 60 24.19 -10.01 -0.86
N LEU A 61 24.30 -9.46 -2.07
CA LEU A 61 23.36 -9.74 -3.16
C LEU A 61 23.69 -11.06 -3.86
N GLU A 62 22.66 -11.78 -4.34
CA GLU A 62 22.79 -13.13 -4.95
C GLU A 62 23.81 -13.21 -6.09
N HIS A 63 24.03 -12.10 -6.81
CA HIS A 63 24.92 -12.02 -7.97
C HIS A 63 26.19 -11.21 -7.72
N GLN A 64 26.55 -10.98 -6.45
CA GLN A 64 27.76 -10.27 -6.05
C GLN A 64 28.60 -11.09 -5.08
N THR A 65 29.92 -11.00 -5.22
CA THR A 65 30.87 -11.57 -4.26
C THR A 65 30.76 -10.83 -2.94
N SER A 66 30.19 -11.49 -1.92
CA SER A 66 30.07 -10.93 -0.58
C SER A 66 31.44 -10.86 0.11
N PRO A 67 31.72 -9.82 0.93
CA PRO A 67 33.01 -9.71 1.62
C PRO A 67 33.16 -10.80 2.69
N LYS A 68 34.41 -11.04 3.12
CA LYS A 68 34.67 -11.91 4.28
C LYS A 68 33.95 -11.39 5.52
N LEU A 69 33.56 -12.32 6.39
CA LEU A 69 33.07 -12.01 7.74
C LEU A 69 34.12 -11.21 8.49
N ARG A 70 33.78 -9.98 8.87
CA ARG A 70 34.66 -9.11 9.66
C ARG A 70 33.84 -8.30 10.63
N ILE A 71 34.17 -8.39 11.91
CA ILE A 71 33.58 -7.56 12.98
C ILE A 71 34.71 -6.65 13.47
N LYS A 72 34.58 -5.35 13.21
CA LYS A 72 35.58 -4.30 13.51
C LYS A 72 37.00 -4.64 13.00
N ASP A 73 37.89 -5.05 13.91
CA ASP A 73 39.30 -5.35 13.67
C ASP A 73 39.60 -6.84 13.43
N LYS A 74 38.61 -7.74 13.57
CA LYS A 74 38.78 -9.20 13.46
C LYS A 74 38.07 -9.77 12.23
N GLU A 75 38.83 -10.44 11.36
CA GLU A 75 38.30 -11.28 10.27
C GLU A 75 38.05 -12.72 10.75
N TYR A 76 37.08 -13.39 10.13
CA TYR A 76 36.67 -14.76 10.45
C TYR A 76 36.64 -15.63 9.20
N ALA A 77 37.11 -16.87 9.35
CA ALA A 77 37.04 -17.90 8.30
C ALA A 77 35.72 -18.69 8.31
N SER A 78 34.95 -18.64 9.41
CA SER A 78 33.69 -19.37 9.56
C SER A 78 32.61 -18.54 10.23
N GLY A 79 31.34 -18.87 9.94
CA GLY A 79 30.15 -18.19 10.45
C GLY A 79 29.10 -17.91 9.38
N LEU A 80 28.01 -17.26 9.80
CA LEU A 80 26.88 -16.89 8.96
C LEU A 80 26.72 -15.37 8.93
N GLY A 81 26.74 -14.79 7.73
CA GLY A 81 26.43 -13.38 7.49
C GLY A 81 24.95 -13.21 7.10
N HIS A 82 24.26 -12.29 7.76
CA HIS A 82 22.80 -12.18 7.81
C HIS A 82 22.39 -10.70 7.84
N HIS A 83 21.08 -10.38 7.81
CA HIS A 83 20.61 -8.99 7.84
C HIS A 83 19.31 -8.83 8.65
N ALA A 84 19.15 -7.69 9.33
CA ALA A 84 17.92 -7.38 10.08
C ALA A 84 16.78 -6.88 9.15
N ASN A 85 15.50 -7.05 9.48
CA ASN A 85 15.03 -8.05 10.45
C ASN A 85 15.11 -9.44 9.83
N GLY A 86 15.60 -10.41 10.58
CA GLY A 86 15.76 -11.76 10.06
C GLY A 86 15.90 -12.81 11.13
N GLU A 87 15.71 -14.07 10.73
CA GLU A 87 15.99 -15.25 11.55
C GLU A 87 16.68 -16.35 10.76
N ILE A 88 17.49 -17.16 11.44
CA ILE A 88 18.06 -18.42 10.97
C ILE A 88 17.59 -19.51 11.92
N VAL A 89 16.93 -20.55 11.39
CA VAL A 89 16.37 -21.66 12.19
C VAL A 89 17.14 -22.95 11.90
N VAL A 90 17.58 -23.63 12.96
CA VAL A 90 18.44 -24.81 12.91
C VAL A 90 17.81 -26.00 13.64
N GLU A 91 17.75 -27.15 12.98
CA GLU A 91 17.27 -28.41 13.54
C GLU A 91 18.34 -29.10 14.40
N LEU A 92 18.19 -29.01 15.72
CA LEU A 92 19.04 -29.68 16.69
C LEU A 92 18.67 -31.16 16.84
N GLY A 93 17.38 -31.44 16.97
CA GLY A 93 16.83 -32.78 17.18
C GLY A 93 17.45 -33.50 18.39
N GLY A 94 17.63 -32.81 19.52
CA GLY A 94 18.13 -33.35 20.79
C GLY A 94 19.61 -33.73 20.83
N GLN A 95 20.40 -33.46 19.78
CA GLN A 95 21.76 -34.02 19.61
C GLN A 95 22.91 -33.18 20.16
N PHE A 96 22.62 -32.00 20.71
CA PHE A 96 23.63 -31.00 21.06
C PHE A 96 23.42 -30.50 22.49
N LYS A 97 24.52 -30.09 23.14
CA LYS A 97 24.53 -29.56 24.51
C LYS A 97 24.73 -28.04 24.56
N THR A 98 25.52 -27.50 23.64
CA THR A 98 25.94 -26.09 23.67
C THR A 98 25.97 -25.48 22.28
N PHE A 99 25.48 -24.25 22.15
CA PHE A 99 25.69 -23.38 20.99
C PHE A 99 26.67 -22.25 21.35
N GLU A 100 27.63 -21.97 20.46
CA GLU A 100 28.63 -20.91 20.63
C GLU A 100 28.81 -20.08 19.36
N THR A 101 28.96 -18.77 19.49
CA THR A 101 29.21 -17.83 18.37
C THR A 101 29.80 -16.50 18.88
N GLU A 102 30.50 -15.77 18.01
CA GLU A 102 30.85 -14.36 18.24
C GLU A 102 29.95 -13.47 17.39
N ILE A 103 29.14 -12.61 18.03
CA ILE A 103 28.22 -11.69 17.35
C ILE A 103 28.84 -10.31 17.11
N GLY A 104 28.39 -9.65 16.05
CA GLY A 104 28.70 -8.25 15.76
C GLY A 104 28.22 -7.83 14.36
N ILE A 105 28.25 -6.53 14.08
CA ILE A 105 27.90 -6.02 12.75
C ILE A 105 29.13 -6.10 11.82
N GLN A 106 28.89 -6.38 10.54
CA GLN A 106 29.91 -6.38 9.50
C GLN A 106 30.59 -5.01 9.40
N TRP A 107 31.93 -5.03 9.41
CA TRP A 107 32.74 -3.84 9.19
C TRP A 107 32.55 -3.29 7.77
N GLN A 108 32.07 -2.04 7.71
CA GLN A 108 31.70 -1.28 6.51
C GLN A 108 32.44 0.08 6.43
N GLY A 109 33.18 0.46 7.48
CA GLY A 109 34.06 1.65 7.49
C GLY A 109 34.00 2.48 8.78
N GLY A 110 33.22 2.06 9.78
CA GLY A 110 33.07 2.72 11.08
C GLY A 110 32.21 3.99 11.05
N ARG A 111 31.40 4.18 9.99
CA ARG A 111 30.64 5.41 9.70
C ARG A 111 29.16 5.16 9.44
N THR A 112 28.67 3.92 9.51
CA THR A 112 27.25 3.64 9.30
C THR A 112 26.43 3.94 10.56
N SER A 113 25.12 4.06 10.40
CA SER A 113 24.15 4.11 11.51
C SER A 113 23.85 2.73 12.11
N ALA A 114 24.35 1.65 11.49
CA ALA A 114 23.94 0.26 11.74
C ALA A 114 23.83 -0.14 13.22
N SER A 115 22.77 -0.88 13.52
CA SER A 115 22.11 -0.92 14.83
C SER A 115 21.29 -2.19 14.97
N VAL A 116 21.88 -3.26 15.51
CA VAL A 116 21.25 -4.61 15.54
C VAL A 116 21.12 -5.15 16.96
N ILE A 117 19.96 -5.73 17.26
CA ILE A 117 19.72 -6.54 18.45
C ILE A 117 19.81 -8.03 18.07
N PHE A 118 20.82 -8.72 18.58
CA PHE A 118 21.00 -10.17 18.41
C PHE A 118 20.27 -10.91 19.52
N GLN A 119 19.43 -11.88 19.16
CA GLN A 119 18.74 -12.75 20.12
C GLN A 119 18.96 -14.22 19.78
N VAL A 120 19.06 -15.06 20.81
CA VAL A 120 19.06 -16.52 20.64
C VAL A 120 17.84 -17.11 21.33
N HIS A 121 17.11 -17.95 20.62
CA HIS A 121 15.93 -18.65 21.08
C HIS A 121 16.16 -20.16 20.97
N VAL A 122 15.72 -20.91 21.98
CA VAL A 122 15.86 -22.37 22.06
C VAL A 122 14.49 -22.95 22.36
N ASP A 123 13.99 -23.85 21.50
CA ASP A 123 12.60 -24.35 21.50
C ASP A 123 11.57 -23.22 21.75
N GLY A 124 11.69 -22.13 20.98
CA GLY A 124 10.81 -20.96 21.05
C GLY A 124 11.08 -19.96 22.19
N LYS A 125 11.84 -20.34 23.22
CA LYS A 125 12.14 -19.47 24.38
C LYS A 125 13.38 -18.60 24.11
N LYS A 126 13.27 -17.27 24.24
CA LYS A 126 14.44 -16.38 24.23
C LYS A 126 15.35 -16.68 25.44
N VAL A 127 16.60 -17.05 25.17
CA VAL A 127 17.64 -17.37 26.17
C VAL A 127 18.80 -16.37 26.18
N PHE A 128 18.92 -15.55 25.13
CA PHE A 128 19.92 -14.49 25.03
C PHE A 128 19.36 -13.27 24.29
N ASP A 129 19.81 -12.08 24.68
CA ASP A 129 19.54 -10.80 24.05
C ASP A 129 20.78 -9.91 24.23
N SER A 130 21.29 -9.28 23.16
CA SER A 130 22.50 -8.45 23.23
C SER A 130 22.26 -7.01 23.67
N GLY A 131 21.01 -6.54 23.68
CA GLY A 131 20.69 -5.12 23.47
C GLY A 131 21.26 -4.62 22.13
N VAL A 132 21.31 -3.30 21.96
CA VAL A 132 21.85 -2.71 20.72
C VAL A 132 23.35 -2.99 20.57
N VAL A 133 23.73 -3.47 19.38
CA VAL A 133 25.11 -3.62 18.91
C VAL A 133 25.29 -2.65 17.74
N ARG A 134 26.43 -1.94 17.69
CA ARG A 134 26.75 -1.00 16.60
C ARG A 134 27.99 -1.42 15.81
N GLU A 135 28.16 -0.89 14.60
CA GLU A 135 29.29 -1.21 13.69
C GLU A 135 30.67 -1.11 14.35
N ASN A 136 30.84 -0.14 15.27
CA ASN A 136 32.10 0.13 15.96
C ASN A 136 32.31 -0.70 17.24
N ASP A 137 31.41 -1.61 17.60
CA ASP A 137 31.59 -2.51 18.74
C ASP A 137 32.63 -3.61 18.47
N ARG A 138 33.22 -4.13 19.55
CA ARG A 138 34.04 -5.35 19.45
C ARG A 138 33.14 -6.59 19.39
N PRO A 139 33.61 -7.71 18.80
CA PRO A 139 32.88 -8.97 18.81
C PRO A 139 32.50 -9.39 20.23
N ARG A 140 31.26 -9.85 20.43
CA ARG A 140 30.76 -10.33 21.73
C ARG A 140 30.58 -11.85 21.66
N LEU A 141 31.21 -12.61 22.56
CA LEU A 141 31.04 -14.05 22.64
C LEU A 141 29.68 -14.39 23.26
N VAL A 142 28.96 -15.33 22.65
CA VAL A 142 27.68 -15.87 23.10
C VAL A 142 27.83 -17.39 23.22
N THR A 143 27.55 -17.92 24.41
CA THR A 143 27.51 -19.35 24.72
C THR A 143 26.21 -19.65 25.44
N VAL A 144 25.37 -20.54 24.90
CA VAL A 144 24.08 -20.94 25.50
C VAL A 144 23.92 -22.46 25.51
N SER A 145 23.21 -22.98 26.51
CA SER A 145 22.82 -24.39 26.52
C SER A 145 21.70 -24.64 25.51
N VAL A 146 21.80 -25.76 24.82
CA VAL A 146 20.78 -26.32 23.92
C VAL A 146 20.50 -27.81 24.23
N GLU A 147 20.88 -28.24 25.44
CA GLU A 147 20.77 -29.63 25.93
C GLU A 147 19.32 -30.14 25.84
N GLY A 148 19.12 -31.25 25.11
CA GLY A 148 17.81 -31.85 24.85
C GLY A 148 16.90 -31.05 23.89
N ALA A 149 17.30 -29.87 23.43
CA ALA A 149 16.46 -29.01 22.61
C ALA A 149 16.34 -29.50 21.16
N ASN A 150 15.23 -29.16 20.52
CA ASN A 150 14.95 -29.57 19.14
C ASN A 150 15.24 -28.47 18.11
N GLU A 151 15.18 -27.20 18.53
CA GLU A 151 15.37 -26.02 17.69
C GLU A 151 16.31 -24.99 18.31
N LEU A 152 17.14 -24.40 17.46
CA LEU A 152 17.87 -23.17 17.72
C LEU A 152 17.44 -22.14 16.69
N ARG A 153 17.01 -20.96 17.15
CA ARG A 153 16.70 -19.81 16.28
C ARG A 153 17.60 -18.62 16.65
N LEU A 154 18.31 -18.12 15.65
CA LEU A 154 19.19 -16.95 15.72
C LEU A 154 18.45 -15.77 15.08
N VAL A 155 18.22 -14.67 15.81
CA VAL A 155 17.45 -13.52 15.33
C VAL A 155 18.33 -12.27 15.32
N ALA A 156 18.32 -11.55 14.19
CA ALA A 156 18.86 -10.21 14.08
C ALA A 156 17.68 -9.25 13.89
N ALA A 157 17.44 -8.38 14.87
CA ALA A 157 16.34 -7.43 14.87
C ALA A 157 16.84 -5.98 14.77
N ASP A 158 16.04 -5.15 14.12
CA ASP A 158 16.13 -3.68 14.10
C ASP A 158 16.04 -3.13 15.53
N ALA A 159 16.83 -2.10 15.84
CA ALA A 159 16.80 -1.42 17.14
C ALA A 159 15.82 -0.23 17.19
N GLY A 160 15.06 0.02 16.13
CA GLY A 160 14.08 1.10 16.00
C GLY A 160 14.56 2.30 15.19
N ASP A 161 15.75 2.25 14.59
CA ASP A 161 16.26 3.24 13.62
C ASP A 161 16.19 2.76 12.14
N GLY A 162 15.59 1.59 11.90
CA GLY A 162 15.40 1.01 10.58
C GLY A 162 16.62 0.21 10.11
N ILE A 163 16.39 -0.75 9.21
CA ILE A 163 17.35 -1.81 8.83
C ILE A 163 18.63 -1.34 8.05
N GLY A 164 18.95 -0.05 8.09
CA GLY A 164 19.99 0.57 7.26
C GLY A 164 21.40 0.11 7.61
N PHE A 165 22.03 -0.67 6.71
CA PHE A 165 23.38 -1.23 6.85
C PHE A 165 23.53 -2.35 7.90
N ASP A 166 22.43 -2.97 8.32
CA ASP A 166 22.33 -3.96 9.40
C ASP A 166 22.80 -5.37 9.01
N CYS A 167 23.98 -5.44 8.41
CA CYS A 167 24.70 -6.66 8.09
C CYS A 167 25.17 -7.38 9.38
N ALA A 168 24.33 -8.22 9.96
CA ALA A 168 24.56 -8.97 11.18
C ALA A 168 25.44 -10.21 10.94
N ASN A 169 26.52 -10.38 11.71
CA ASN A 169 27.40 -11.54 11.61
C ASN A 169 27.30 -12.45 12.84
N TRP A 170 27.02 -13.74 12.60
CA TRP A 170 27.11 -14.85 13.55
C TRP A 170 28.42 -15.60 13.31
N ALA A 171 29.54 -15.02 13.74
CA ALA A 171 30.86 -15.53 13.44
C ALA A 171 31.20 -16.78 14.28
N ASN A 172 31.98 -17.71 13.71
CA ASN A 172 32.35 -18.99 14.34
C ASN A 172 31.18 -19.79 14.96
N ALA A 173 29.97 -19.64 14.41
CA ALA A 173 28.75 -20.24 14.94
C ALA A 173 28.80 -21.79 14.87
N ARG A 174 28.82 -22.45 16.03
CA ARG A 174 29.04 -23.90 16.16
C ARG A 174 28.18 -24.55 17.25
N LEU A 175 27.96 -25.85 17.12
CA LEU A 175 27.23 -26.69 18.08
C LEU A 175 28.14 -27.80 18.62
N ILE A 176 28.12 -28.00 19.94
CA ILE A 176 28.84 -29.09 20.61
C ILE A 176 27.85 -30.23 20.86
N ARG A 177 28.18 -31.45 20.41
CA ARG A 177 27.32 -32.63 20.62
C ARG A 177 27.12 -32.93 22.10
N ASP A 178 25.94 -33.45 22.41
CA ASP A 178 25.71 -34.16 23.67
C ASP A 178 26.08 -35.65 23.48
N PRO A 179 27.09 -36.19 24.19
CA PRO A 179 27.45 -37.61 24.11
C PRO A 179 26.35 -38.55 24.64
N SER A 180 25.40 -38.04 25.43
CA SER A 180 24.29 -38.81 26.01
C SER A 180 23.01 -38.80 25.17
N ALA A 181 22.97 -38.02 24.09
CA ALA A 181 21.79 -37.86 23.26
C ALA A 181 21.37 -39.17 22.57
N SER A 182 20.14 -39.63 22.86
CA SER A 182 19.53 -40.72 22.09
C SER A 182 19.23 -40.27 20.66
N LYS A 183 19.54 -41.12 19.68
CA LYS A 183 19.36 -40.81 18.27
C LYS A 183 17.88 -40.92 17.90
N ALA A 184 17.14 -39.82 18.00
CA ALA A 184 15.75 -39.74 17.56
C ALA A 184 15.61 -40.24 16.11
N LEU A 185 14.65 -41.14 15.87
CA LEU A 185 14.32 -41.59 14.52
C LEU A 185 13.67 -40.43 13.76
N PRO A 186 14.15 -40.07 12.56
CA PRO A 186 13.52 -39.00 11.79
C PRO A 186 12.12 -39.44 11.34
N GLU A 187 11.09 -38.69 11.71
CA GLU A 187 9.72 -38.89 11.19
C GLU A 187 9.71 -38.77 9.65
N SER A 188 8.85 -39.54 8.98
CA SER A 188 8.70 -39.44 7.52
C SER A 188 8.40 -37.99 7.09
N PRO A 189 9.11 -37.44 6.09
CA PRO A 189 8.86 -36.10 5.60
C PRO A 189 7.55 -36.04 4.80
N ILE A 190 6.88 -34.88 4.81
CA ILE A 190 5.71 -34.63 3.96
C ILE A 190 6.21 -34.44 2.52
N ASP A 191 5.67 -35.23 1.60
CA ASP A 191 5.92 -35.06 0.16
C ASP A 191 5.05 -33.91 -0.37
N VAL A 192 5.66 -32.87 -0.93
CA VAL A 192 4.94 -31.73 -1.51
C VAL A 192 4.67 -31.88 -3.00
N ALA A 193 5.19 -32.91 -3.68
CA ALA A 193 4.86 -33.17 -5.09
C ALA A 193 3.36 -33.46 -5.28
N GLN A 194 2.71 -34.07 -4.29
CA GLN A 194 1.25 -34.33 -4.30
C GLN A 194 0.39 -33.05 -4.34
N PHE A 195 0.98 -31.88 -4.06
CA PHE A 195 0.32 -30.56 -4.08
C PHE A 195 0.70 -29.72 -5.31
N ALA A 196 1.53 -30.26 -6.21
CA ALA A 196 1.94 -29.59 -7.44
C ALA A 196 0.99 -29.92 -8.60
N LEU A 197 0.96 -29.00 -9.57
CA LEU A 197 0.56 -29.30 -10.94
C LEU A 197 1.70 -30.05 -11.64
N VAL A 198 1.39 -31.18 -12.28
CA VAL A 198 2.32 -31.88 -13.17
C VAL A 198 2.15 -31.32 -14.59
N ALA A 199 3.24 -30.82 -15.16
CA ALA A 199 3.20 -30.14 -16.46
C ALA A 199 4.48 -30.37 -17.29
N SER A 200 4.38 -30.05 -18.57
CA SER A 200 5.49 -30.00 -19.52
C SER A 200 5.63 -28.58 -20.08
N TRP A 201 6.86 -28.18 -20.37
CA TRP A 201 7.22 -26.89 -20.96
C TRP A 201 8.10 -27.14 -22.19
N ASN A 202 8.12 -26.24 -23.17
CA ASN A 202 9.12 -26.33 -24.24
C ASN A 202 10.55 -26.29 -23.62
N PRO A 203 11.37 -27.36 -23.79
CA PRO A 203 12.69 -27.47 -23.15
C PRO A 203 13.75 -26.55 -23.75
N ASN A 204 13.45 -25.91 -24.89
CA ASN A 204 14.30 -24.94 -25.57
C ASN A 204 14.01 -23.50 -25.12
N VAL A 205 12.84 -23.23 -24.51
CA VAL A 205 12.50 -21.94 -23.88
C VAL A 205 13.09 -21.90 -22.47
N MET A 206 13.94 -20.90 -22.22
CA MET A 206 14.68 -20.74 -20.96
C MET A 206 14.30 -19.48 -20.17
N THR A 207 13.61 -18.51 -20.78
CA THR A 207 13.14 -17.27 -20.15
C THR A 207 11.62 -17.27 -20.02
N GLY A 208 11.11 -16.39 -19.15
CA GLY A 208 9.70 -16.08 -19.06
C GLY A 208 9.26 -14.98 -20.00
N THR A 209 8.12 -14.36 -19.69
CA THR A 209 7.60 -13.25 -20.49
C THR A 209 8.58 -12.08 -20.53
N THR A 210 8.69 -11.46 -21.70
CA THR A 210 9.46 -10.23 -21.90
C THR A 210 8.59 -8.97 -21.83
N ALA A 211 7.27 -9.12 -21.71
CA ALA A 211 6.36 -7.99 -21.57
C ALA A 211 6.70 -7.17 -20.33
N GLY A 212 6.80 -5.85 -20.50
CA GLY A 212 6.90 -4.89 -19.42
C GLY A 212 5.53 -4.53 -18.82
N ARG A 213 5.56 -3.86 -17.66
CA ARG A 213 4.39 -3.38 -16.89
C ARG A 213 3.38 -2.47 -17.64
N VAL A 214 3.70 -2.04 -18.86
CA VAL A 214 2.86 -1.21 -19.76
C VAL A 214 2.63 -1.88 -21.12
N GLU A 215 2.88 -3.17 -21.22
CA GLU A 215 2.74 -3.96 -22.45
C GLU A 215 1.77 -5.13 -22.25
N ASP A 216 1.05 -5.47 -23.31
CA ASP A 216 0.19 -6.64 -23.36
C ASP A 216 1.00 -7.93 -23.12
N MET A 217 0.60 -8.72 -22.13
CA MET A 217 1.16 -10.07 -21.97
C MET A 217 0.77 -10.96 -23.16
N PRO A 218 1.72 -11.60 -23.87
CA PRO A 218 1.42 -12.53 -24.96
C PRO A 218 0.57 -13.72 -24.49
N THR A 219 -0.31 -14.23 -25.34
CA THR A 219 -1.24 -15.32 -24.97
C THR A 219 -0.49 -16.60 -24.62
N GLU A 220 0.59 -16.90 -25.35
CA GLU A 220 1.50 -18.01 -25.13
C GLU A 220 2.25 -17.93 -23.79
N ASP A 221 2.44 -16.72 -23.25
CA ASP A 221 3.12 -16.51 -21.97
C ASP A 221 2.20 -16.70 -20.76
N VAL A 222 0.87 -16.59 -20.92
CA VAL A 222 -0.10 -16.70 -19.81
C VAL A 222 -0.06 -18.11 -19.20
N ALA A 223 -0.03 -19.11 -20.06
CA ALA A 223 0.09 -20.52 -19.69
C ALA A 223 1.16 -21.20 -20.57
N PRO A 224 2.46 -21.00 -20.30
CA PRO A 224 3.56 -21.44 -21.17
C PRO A 224 3.87 -22.94 -20.98
N TYR A 225 2.84 -23.74 -20.68
CA TYR A 225 2.94 -25.13 -20.24
C TYR A 225 1.72 -25.93 -20.69
N THR A 226 1.91 -27.24 -20.83
CA THR A 226 0.84 -28.22 -21.05
C THR A 226 0.70 -29.08 -19.80
N GLU A 227 -0.52 -29.23 -19.27
CA GLU A 227 -0.79 -30.12 -18.14
C GLU A 227 -0.61 -31.59 -18.56
N VAL A 228 0.02 -32.40 -17.70
CA VAL A 228 0.25 -33.82 -17.96
C VAL A 228 -0.52 -34.64 -16.95
N ALA A 229 -1.66 -35.17 -17.38
CA ALA A 229 -2.47 -36.08 -16.57
C ALA A 229 -1.78 -37.45 -16.43
N ALA A 230 -2.01 -38.12 -15.31
CA ALA A 230 -1.59 -39.51 -15.13
C ALA A 230 -2.42 -40.45 -16.02
N SER A 231 -1.76 -41.48 -16.54
CA SER A 231 -2.36 -42.67 -17.14
C SER A 231 -3.23 -43.41 -16.12
N ARG A 232 -4.08 -44.34 -16.60
CA ARG A 232 -5.01 -45.12 -15.75
C ARG A 232 -4.31 -45.99 -14.70
N ASP A 233 -3.03 -46.29 -14.88
CA ASP A 233 -2.17 -47.03 -13.96
C ASP A 233 -1.38 -46.13 -12.99
N GLY A 234 -1.55 -44.80 -13.08
CA GLY A 234 -0.85 -43.81 -12.26
C GLY A 234 0.47 -43.32 -12.86
N THR A 235 0.93 -43.86 -14.00
CA THR A 235 2.17 -43.44 -14.65
C THR A 235 2.00 -42.16 -15.47
N TYR A 236 3.11 -41.51 -15.82
CA TYR A 236 3.17 -40.30 -16.64
C TYR A 236 4.06 -40.54 -17.86
N GLU A 237 3.51 -40.38 -19.05
CA GLU A 237 4.29 -40.33 -20.29
C GLU A 237 4.97 -38.97 -20.40
N VAL A 238 6.29 -38.93 -20.64
CA VAL A 238 7.06 -37.68 -20.78
C VAL A 238 6.80 -37.07 -22.17
N PRO A 239 6.16 -35.89 -22.28
CA PRO A 239 5.97 -35.25 -23.58
C PRO A 239 7.30 -34.81 -24.19
N ALA A 240 7.43 -35.00 -25.51
CA ALA A 240 8.62 -34.62 -26.28
C ALA A 240 8.36 -33.40 -27.18
N THR A 241 9.34 -32.53 -27.30
CA THR A 241 9.37 -31.38 -28.23
C THR A 241 10.77 -31.26 -28.79
N ASP A 242 10.89 -31.17 -30.12
CA ASP A 242 12.18 -31.10 -30.84
C ASP A 242 13.21 -32.16 -30.42
N GLY A 243 12.74 -33.41 -30.21
CA GLY A 243 13.58 -34.54 -29.78
C GLY A 243 14.01 -34.50 -28.30
N ARG A 244 13.49 -33.58 -27.49
CA ARG A 244 13.79 -33.47 -26.06
C ARG A 244 12.53 -33.67 -25.22
N GLY A 245 12.60 -34.55 -24.23
CA GLY A 245 11.51 -34.80 -23.29
C GLY A 245 11.48 -33.72 -22.21
N CYS A 246 10.30 -33.36 -21.71
CA CYS A 246 10.16 -32.41 -20.61
C CYS A 246 8.99 -32.77 -19.71
N LEU A 247 9.23 -32.87 -18.40
CA LEU A 247 8.20 -33.11 -17.40
C LEU A 247 8.61 -32.44 -16.08
N GLY A 248 7.66 -31.93 -15.29
CA GLY A 248 7.99 -31.16 -14.09
C GLY A 248 6.80 -30.87 -13.18
N LEU A 249 7.09 -30.12 -12.12
CA LEU A 249 6.16 -29.78 -11.03
C LEU A 249 6.10 -28.26 -10.87
N GLN A 250 4.89 -27.70 -10.73
CA GLN A 250 4.65 -26.30 -10.38
C GLN A 250 3.72 -26.19 -9.17
N TRP A 251 4.09 -25.35 -8.21
CA TRP A 251 3.29 -24.96 -7.05
C TRP A 251 2.77 -23.53 -7.23
N TYR A 252 1.81 -23.11 -6.39
CA TYR A 252 1.42 -21.70 -6.28
C TYR A 252 2.46 -20.90 -5.48
N GLU A 253 3.05 -21.53 -4.45
CA GLU A 253 4.04 -20.90 -3.57
C GLU A 253 5.48 -21.21 -4.00
N ASN A 254 6.41 -20.28 -3.75
CA ASN A 254 7.84 -20.53 -3.93
C ASN A 254 8.34 -21.52 -2.85
N ARG A 255 8.66 -22.76 -3.23
CA ARG A 255 9.08 -23.81 -2.30
C ARG A 255 10.59 -23.80 -2.07
N VAL A 256 11.02 -23.82 -0.81
CA VAL A 256 12.44 -24.02 -0.43
C VAL A 256 12.74 -25.52 -0.43
N LEU A 257 12.92 -26.07 -1.63
CA LEU A 257 13.14 -27.50 -1.85
C LEU A 257 14.47 -27.96 -1.25
N ARG A 258 14.44 -29.10 -0.56
CA ARG A 258 15.61 -29.85 -0.08
C ARG A 258 15.96 -30.98 -1.05
N ARG A 259 14.94 -31.65 -1.62
CA ARG A 259 15.12 -32.85 -2.45
C ARG A 259 13.99 -32.97 -3.46
N VAL A 260 14.30 -33.39 -4.68
CA VAL A 260 13.31 -33.85 -5.67
C VAL A 260 13.75 -35.20 -6.26
N ALA A 261 12.80 -36.02 -6.66
CA ALA A 261 13.06 -37.35 -7.19
C ALA A 261 12.09 -37.75 -8.31
N LEU A 262 12.59 -38.58 -9.23
CA LEU A 262 11.81 -39.30 -10.24
C LEU A 262 11.89 -40.80 -9.95
N GLU A 263 10.74 -41.46 -9.89
CA GLU A 263 10.61 -42.91 -9.85
C GLU A 263 10.21 -43.43 -11.24
N PHE A 264 10.88 -44.49 -11.70
CA PHE A 264 10.58 -45.16 -12.97
C PHE A 264 9.92 -46.53 -12.72
N PRO A 265 9.19 -47.12 -13.69
CA PRO A 265 8.46 -48.38 -13.48
C PRO A 265 9.32 -49.57 -13.00
N ASN A 266 10.63 -49.57 -13.29
CA ASN A 266 11.62 -50.54 -12.83
C ASN A 266 13.05 -50.01 -13.06
N ASP A 267 14.06 -50.73 -12.57
CA ASP A 267 15.48 -50.35 -12.66
C ASP A 267 16.03 -50.24 -14.09
N ASP A 268 15.48 -51.02 -15.04
CA ASP A 268 15.86 -51.03 -16.46
C ASP A 268 15.24 -49.86 -17.25
N ALA A 269 14.11 -49.33 -16.77
CA ALA A 269 13.43 -48.16 -17.34
C ALA A 269 14.07 -46.82 -16.93
N VAL A 270 15.09 -46.83 -16.05
CA VAL A 270 15.79 -45.62 -15.60
C VAL A 270 16.80 -45.17 -16.67
N PRO A 271 16.64 -43.98 -17.29
CA PRO A 271 17.61 -43.46 -18.26
C PRO A 271 18.98 -43.16 -17.59
N PRO A 272 20.06 -43.01 -18.38
CA PRO A 272 21.34 -42.52 -17.88
C PRO A 272 21.16 -41.19 -17.13
N ALA A 273 21.77 -41.07 -15.95
CA ALA A 273 21.61 -39.91 -15.08
C ALA A 273 22.04 -38.59 -15.75
N GLU A 274 23.01 -38.68 -16.65
CA GLU A 274 23.57 -37.61 -17.48
C GLU A 274 22.66 -37.15 -18.62
N SER A 275 21.67 -37.95 -19.04
CA SER A 275 20.70 -37.55 -20.08
C SER A 275 19.51 -36.73 -19.52
N ILE A 276 19.42 -36.61 -18.18
CA ILE A 276 18.35 -35.90 -17.48
C ILE A 276 18.92 -34.65 -16.79
N GLU A 277 18.59 -33.48 -17.33
CA GLU A 277 18.93 -32.20 -16.72
C GLU A 277 17.79 -31.69 -15.82
N LEU A 278 18.03 -31.60 -14.51
CA LEU A 278 17.14 -30.88 -13.60
C LEU A 278 17.34 -29.36 -13.77
N GLN A 279 16.23 -28.65 -13.99
CA GLN A 279 16.15 -27.19 -14.01
C GLN A 279 15.14 -26.69 -12.96
N TYR A 280 15.41 -25.52 -12.39
CA TYR A 280 14.51 -24.82 -11.48
C TYR A 280 14.23 -23.40 -11.99
N TRP A 281 13.13 -22.80 -11.57
CA TRP A 281 12.81 -21.42 -11.94
C TRP A 281 13.40 -20.41 -10.96
N ALA A 282 14.09 -19.40 -11.49
CA ALA A 282 14.60 -18.26 -10.73
C ALA A 282 13.99 -16.97 -11.30
N GLY A 283 13.18 -16.29 -10.50
CA GLY A 283 12.37 -15.16 -10.95
C GLY A 283 11.60 -14.50 -9.80
N GLN A 284 10.83 -13.46 -10.13
CA GLN A 284 9.89 -12.86 -9.18
C GLN A 284 8.62 -13.73 -9.10
N SER A 285 7.95 -13.94 -10.23
CA SER A 285 6.73 -14.75 -10.37
C SER A 285 6.98 -16.02 -11.20
N THR A 286 5.95 -16.86 -11.37
CA THR A 286 5.95 -17.98 -12.33
C THR A 286 6.13 -17.55 -13.78
N TRP A 287 5.85 -16.28 -14.11
CA TRP A 287 5.93 -15.71 -15.46
C TRP A 287 7.18 -14.84 -15.69
N GLN A 288 7.64 -14.11 -14.67
CA GLN A 288 8.85 -13.26 -14.75
C GLN A 288 10.05 -13.99 -14.16
N GLY A 289 10.96 -14.47 -15.01
CA GLY A 289 12.15 -15.18 -14.56
C GLY A 289 12.85 -15.96 -15.67
N GLN A 290 13.66 -16.93 -15.26
CA GLN A 290 14.37 -17.84 -16.16
C GLN A 290 14.55 -19.22 -15.52
N TRP A 291 14.56 -20.25 -16.35
CA TRP A 291 15.02 -21.58 -15.98
C TRP A 291 16.54 -21.57 -15.76
N ARG A 292 16.98 -22.13 -14.64
CA ARG A 292 18.40 -22.34 -14.32
C ARG A 292 18.67 -23.83 -14.16
N ARG A 293 19.75 -24.32 -14.77
CA ARG A 293 20.25 -25.68 -14.56
C ARG A 293 20.70 -25.87 -13.11
N ALA A 294 20.14 -26.87 -12.43
CA ALA A 294 20.68 -27.34 -11.16
C ALA A 294 22.02 -28.04 -11.40
N LYS A 295 23.10 -27.55 -10.79
CA LYS A 295 24.45 -28.15 -10.89
C LYS A 295 24.61 -29.32 -9.90
N ILE A 296 23.64 -30.24 -9.91
CA ILE A 296 23.49 -31.33 -8.95
C ILE A 296 23.51 -32.66 -9.72
N THR A 297 24.45 -33.54 -9.39
CA THR A 297 24.45 -34.93 -9.88
C THR A 297 23.44 -35.74 -9.08
N PRO A 298 22.46 -36.42 -9.72
CA PRO A 298 21.50 -37.23 -8.99
C PRO A 298 22.12 -38.53 -8.48
N ARG A 299 21.58 -39.03 -7.37
CA ARG A 299 21.89 -40.36 -6.84
C ARG A 299 20.83 -41.36 -7.29
N LYS A 300 21.22 -42.44 -7.99
CA LYS A 300 20.34 -43.59 -8.25
C LYS A 300 20.14 -44.40 -6.96
N THR A 301 18.92 -44.89 -6.73
CA THR A 301 18.58 -45.78 -5.63
C THR A 301 17.43 -46.67 -6.12
N GLY A 302 17.76 -47.88 -6.60
CA GLY A 302 16.84 -48.72 -7.36
C GLY A 302 16.33 -48.00 -8.62
N ASN A 303 15.02 -48.07 -8.84
CA ASN A 303 14.27 -47.40 -9.90
C ASN A 303 14.14 -45.87 -9.75
N THR A 304 14.75 -45.27 -8.72
CA THR A 304 14.58 -43.84 -8.40
C THR A 304 15.86 -43.04 -8.60
N LEU A 305 15.75 -41.85 -9.22
CA LEU A 305 16.82 -40.83 -9.30
C LEU A 305 16.50 -39.66 -8.36
N ILE A 306 17.49 -39.22 -7.57
CA ILE A 306 17.30 -38.26 -6.47
C ILE A 306 18.28 -37.09 -6.60
N TRP A 307 17.78 -35.86 -6.72
CA TRP A 307 18.54 -34.61 -6.64
C TRP A 307 18.35 -33.97 -5.27
N SER A 308 19.42 -33.49 -4.63
CA SER A 308 19.37 -32.83 -3.31
C SER A 308 20.00 -31.45 -3.38
N PHE A 309 19.24 -30.42 -3.00
CA PHE A 309 19.65 -29.02 -3.03
C PHE A 309 20.37 -28.61 -1.74
N GLY A 310 21.53 -27.96 -1.87
CA GLY A 310 22.21 -27.28 -0.77
C GLY A 310 21.49 -26.00 -0.34
N LEU A 311 21.89 -25.43 0.79
CA LEU A 311 21.23 -24.24 1.38
C LEU A 311 21.23 -23.02 0.44
N ARG A 312 22.26 -22.87 -0.40
CA ARG A 312 22.44 -21.71 -1.31
C ARG A 312 21.89 -21.92 -2.72
N ASP A 313 21.36 -23.09 -3.06
CA ASP A 313 20.91 -23.39 -4.43
C ASP A 313 19.58 -22.70 -4.75
N LEU A 314 18.73 -22.50 -3.73
CA LEU A 314 17.38 -21.92 -3.85
C LEU A 314 17.15 -20.86 -2.75
N PRO A 315 17.91 -19.73 -2.73
CA PRO A 315 17.92 -18.78 -1.63
C PRO A 315 16.58 -18.03 -1.42
N ARG A 316 15.68 -18.07 -2.42
CA ARG A 316 14.32 -17.51 -2.38
C ARG A 316 13.24 -18.57 -2.67
N GLY A 317 13.60 -19.85 -2.58
CA GLY A 317 12.77 -20.96 -3.07
C GLY A 317 12.63 -20.97 -4.60
N THR A 318 11.71 -21.79 -5.11
CA THR A 318 11.30 -21.81 -6.53
C THR A 318 9.83 -22.22 -6.65
N PRO A 319 9.03 -21.62 -7.55
CA PRO A 319 7.65 -22.05 -7.77
C PRO A 319 7.55 -23.29 -8.67
N LYS A 320 8.60 -23.66 -9.40
CA LYS A 320 8.57 -24.79 -10.33
C LYS A 320 9.93 -25.40 -10.65
N VAL A 321 9.93 -26.70 -10.93
CA VAL A 321 11.08 -27.48 -11.39
C VAL A 321 10.71 -28.32 -12.61
N ARG A 322 11.65 -28.59 -13.50
CA ARG A 322 11.47 -29.51 -14.64
C ARG A 322 12.69 -30.39 -14.86
N TRP A 323 12.45 -31.61 -15.30
CA TRP A 323 13.46 -32.53 -15.80
C TRP A 323 13.41 -32.54 -17.32
N VAL A 324 14.55 -32.27 -17.94
CA VAL A 324 14.70 -32.23 -19.40
C VAL A 324 15.53 -33.41 -19.86
N PHE A 325 14.94 -34.26 -20.69
CA PHE A 325 15.48 -35.52 -21.17
C PHE A 325 16.07 -35.33 -22.57
N SER A 326 17.32 -35.76 -22.77
CA SER A 326 18.10 -35.49 -23.99
C SER A 326 18.51 -36.79 -24.73
N ASP A 327 17.65 -37.80 -24.74
CA ASP A 327 17.90 -39.08 -25.40
C ASP A 327 17.78 -38.96 -26.93
N GLU A 328 18.76 -39.50 -27.67
CA GLU A 328 18.77 -39.53 -29.14
C GLU A 328 17.62 -40.38 -29.74
N LYS A 329 16.88 -41.13 -28.92
CA LYS A 329 15.79 -42.04 -29.33
C LYS A 329 14.41 -41.64 -28.81
N LEU A 330 14.21 -40.38 -28.44
CA LEU A 330 12.89 -39.83 -28.08
C LEU A 330 11.98 -39.70 -29.32
N ASP A 331 11.38 -40.82 -29.72
CA ASP A 331 10.33 -40.92 -30.74
C ASP A 331 9.00 -41.42 -30.16
N ARG A 332 7.95 -41.45 -31.00
CA ARG A 332 6.60 -41.91 -30.60
C ARG A 332 6.49 -43.42 -30.36
N GLU A 333 7.52 -44.20 -30.69
CA GLU A 333 7.50 -45.66 -30.54
C GLU A 333 8.14 -46.10 -29.21
N ARG A 334 8.90 -45.24 -28.54
CA ARG A 334 9.56 -45.52 -27.25
C ARG A 334 9.51 -44.33 -26.26
N PRO A 335 8.33 -43.96 -25.75
CA PRO A 335 8.21 -42.88 -24.77
C PRO A 335 8.89 -43.21 -23.44
N ILE A 336 9.45 -42.20 -22.78
CA ILE A 336 9.94 -42.31 -21.40
C ILE A 336 8.71 -42.26 -20.47
N VAL A 337 8.62 -43.23 -19.55
CA VAL A 337 7.51 -43.33 -18.58
C VAL A 337 8.05 -43.13 -17.17
N VAL A 338 7.45 -42.18 -16.44
CA VAL A 338 7.70 -41.91 -15.02
C VAL A 338 6.58 -42.56 -14.20
N ALA A 339 6.93 -43.37 -13.21
CA ALA A 339 5.97 -44.01 -12.31
C ALA A 339 5.55 -43.10 -11.14
N GLY A 340 6.39 -42.14 -10.75
CA GLY A 340 6.06 -41.21 -9.67
C GLY A 340 7.08 -40.08 -9.51
N PHE A 341 6.67 -39.09 -8.72
CA PHE A 341 7.50 -37.96 -8.31
C PHE A 341 7.48 -37.83 -6.79
N SER A 342 8.58 -37.32 -6.24
CA SER A 342 8.57 -36.82 -4.87
C SER A 342 9.33 -35.50 -4.76
N ALA A 343 8.84 -34.61 -3.91
CA ALA A 343 9.49 -33.34 -3.57
C ALA A 343 9.41 -33.12 -2.06
N PHE A 344 10.51 -32.71 -1.44
CA PHE A 344 10.58 -32.48 0.00
C PHE A 344 11.25 -31.14 0.26
N THR A 345 10.67 -30.33 1.14
CA THR A 345 11.21 -29.03 1.51
C THR A 345 12.15 -29.16 2.71
N ARG A 346 12.62 -28.00 3.22
CA ARG A 346 13.40 -27.92 4.45
C ARG A 346 12.55 -27.84 5.73
N ALA A 347 11.21 -27.78 5.61
CA ALA A 347 10.31 -27.67 6.75
C ALA A 347 10.49 -28.82 7.77
N ARG A 348 10.45 -28.46 9.06
CA ARG A 348 10.33 -29.41 10.15
C ARG A 348 8.89 -29.89 10.23
N ARG A 349 8.67 -31.11 10.72
CA ARG A 349 7.36 -31.73 10.90
C ARG A 349 7.14 -32.15 12.34
N ALA A 350 5.87 -32.18 12.72
CA ALA A 350 5.39 -32.69 14.00
C ALA A 350 4.00 -33.32 13.80
N THR A 351 3.48 -33.95 14.84
CA THR A 351 2.14 -34.57 14.84
C THR A 351 1.28 -33.94 15.93
N MET A 352 0.01 -33.65 15.63
CA MET A 352 -0.98 -33.14 16.58
C MET A 352 -2.32 -33.85 16.38
N ASP A 353 -2.98 -34.19 17.49
CA ASP A 353 -4.38 -34.62 17.45
C ASP A 353 -5.28 -33.37 17.41
N VAL A 354 -6.24 -33.34 16.49
CA VAL A 354 -7.17 -32.22 16.24
C VAL A 354 -8.60 -32.70 16.45
N ARG A 355 -9.44 -31.87 17.04
CA ARG A 355 -10.89 -32.06 17.20
C ARG A 355 -11.65 -30.99 16.43
N ILE A 356 -12.68 -31.42 15.70
CA ILE A 356 -13.65 -30.56 15.02
C ILE A 356 -15.04 -30.89 15.53
N GLU A 357 -15.84 -29.87 15.86
CA GLU A 357 -17.23 -30.03 16.29
C GLU A 357 -18.14 -28.90 15.76
N SER A 358 -19.44 -29.19 15.72
CA SER A 358 -20.46 -28.28 15.20
C SER A 358 -21.14 -27.52 16.35
N SER A 359 -21.30 -26.20 16.21
CA SER A 359 -22.16 -25.39 17.08
C SER A 359 -23.63 -25.33 16.61
N ARG A 360 -23.93 -25.86 15.42
CA ARG A 360 -25.29 -25.86 14.84
C ARG A 360 -26.18 -26.88 15.57
N ARG A 361 -27.01 -26.41 16.51
CA ARG A 361 -27.92 -27.26 17.31
C ARG A 361 -28.88 -28.06 16.42
N GLY A 362 -28.77 -29.39 16.45
CA GLY A 362 -29.70 -30.32 15.78
C GLY A 362 -29.53 -30.45 14.25
N ALA A 363 -28.56 -29.77 13.64
CA ALA A 363 -28.31 -29.84 12.20
C ALA A 363 -27.24 -30.90 11.88
N ALA A 364 -27.68 -32.05 11.37
CA ALA A 364 -26.76 -33.03 10.77
C ALA A 364 -26.45 -32.61 9.32
N PHE A 365 -25.18 -32.29 9.06
CA PHE A 365 -24.65 -32.08 7.71
C PHE A 365 -23.39 -32.91 7.53
N ASN A 366 -23.07 -33.25 6.27
CA ASN A 366 -21.80 -33.88 5.93
C ASN A 366 -20.84 -32.83 5.38
N ALA A 367 -19.60 -32.86 5.83
CA ALA A 367 -18.51 -32.06 5.31
C ALA A 367 -17.35 -32.95 4.84
N ASN A 368 -16.59 -32.47 3.86
CA ASN A 368 -15.32 -33.07 3.47
C ASN A 368 -14.17 -32.21 3.96
N ILE A 369 -13.12 -32.86 4.48
CA ILE A 369 -11.93 -32.20 5.01
C ILE A 369 -10.75 -32.69 4.20
N GLU A 370 -9.95 -31.75 3.68
CA GLU A 370 -8.70 -32.02 2.96
C GLU A 370 -7.54 -31.34 3.68
N VAL A 371 -6.47 -32.08 4.00
CA VAL A 371 -5.22 -31.49 4.49
C VAL A 371 -4.32 -31.10 3.31
N TYR A 372 -3.81 -29.88 3.36
CA TYR A 372 -2.84 -29.33 2.42
C TYR A 372 -1.52 -29.05 3.16
N ASN A 373 -0.38 -29.34 2.53
CA ASN A 373 0.95 -29.32 3.17
C ASN A 373 1.01 -30.17 4.47
N GLY A 374 0.37 -31.34 4.50
CA GLY A 374 0.35 -32.25 5.66
C GLY A 374 -0.30 -33.60 5.35
N ASP A 375 -0.32 -34.50 6.35
CA ASP A 375 -0.93 -35.83 6.23
C ASP A 375 -1.91 -36.11 7.39
N LEU A 376 -3.00 -36.84 7.11
CA LEU A 376 -3.85 -37.50 8.09
C LEU A 376 -3.33 -38.91 8.37
N LEU A 377 -2.90 -39.18 9.60
CA LEU A 377 -2.26 -40.44 9.99
C LEU A 377 -3.26 -41.54 10.40
N ASP A 378 -4.54 -41.20 10.52
CA ASP A 378 -5.61 -42.07 11.01
C ASP A 378 -6.85 -42.11 10.09
N SER A 379 -6.75 -41.58 8.86
CA SER A 379 -7.87 -41.52 7.93
C SER A 379 -8.08 -42.84 7.18
N PRO A 380 -9.33 -43.36 7.13
CA PRO A 380 -9.65 -44.57 6.37
C PRO A 380 -9.85 -44.31 4.86
N GLN A 381 -9.86 -43.05 4.40
CA GLN A 381 -10.09 -42.70 3.00
C GLN A 381 -8.78 -42.53 2.22
N SER A 382 -7.90 -41.67 2.71
CA SER A 382 -6.54 -41.45 2.22
C SER A 382 -5.77 -40.61 3.24
N SER A 383 -4.44 -40.50 3.09
CA SER A 383 -3.62 -39.58 3.87
C SER A 383 -3.99 -38.09 3.70
N ARG A 384 -4.90 -37.73 2.77
CA ARG A 384 -5.29 -36.34 2.53
C ARG A 384 -6.72 -35.98 2.88
N ARG A 385 -7.67 -36.93 2.84
CA ARG A 385 -9.11 -36.62 2.93
C ARG A 385 -9.80 -37.36 4.07
N ARG A 386 -10.82 -36.71 4.65
CA ARG A 386 -11.68 -37.24 5.71
C ARG A 386 -13.09 -36.69 5.54
N ALA A 387 -14.10 -37.56 5.48
CA ALA A 387 -15.49 -37.15 5.65
C ALA A 387 -15.82 -36.94 7.14
N TRP A 388 -16.69 -35.95 7.41
CA TRP A 388 -17.19 -35.61 8.73
C TRP A 388 -18.72 -35.54 8.72
N ASP A 389 -19.36 -36.34 9.58
CA ASP A 389 -20.77 -36.21 9.95
C ASP A 389 -20.86 -35.25 11.16
N ALA A 390 -21.38 -34.05 10.93
CA ALA A 390 -21.44 -32.98 11.92
C ALA A 390 -22.40 -33.25 13.10
N SER A 391 -23.16 -34.35 13.08
CA SER A 391 -23.92 -34.81 14.25
C SER A 391 -23.02 -35.27 15.42
N LYS A 392 -21.72 -35.50 15.16
CA LYS A 392 -20.73 -35.92 16.15
C LYS A 392 -19.41 -35.15 15.99
N PRO A 393 -18.71 -34.84 17.09
CA PRO A 393 -17.33 -34.38 17.02
C PRO A 393 -16.41 -35.40 16.32
N LEU A 394 -15.49 -34.92 15.50
CA LEU A 394 -14.48 -35.72 14.82
C LEU A 394 -13.10 -35.42 15.40
N ALA A 395 -12.40 -36.46 15.85
CA ALA A 395 -10.97 -36.40 16.15
C ALA A 395 -10.17 -36.93 14.95
N MET A 396 -8.99 -36.35 14.69
CA MET A 396 -8.06 -36.78 13.65
C MET A 396 -6.61 -36.52 14.06
N LYS A 397 -5.70 -37.39 13.63
CA LYS A 397 -4.26 -37.23 13.85
C LYS A 397 -3.60 -36.62 12.62
N VAL A 398 -3.08 -35.40 12.76
CA VAL A 398 -2.50 -34.62 11.66
C VAL A 398 -0.98 -34.54 11.81
N ARG A 399 -0.23 -34.97 10.79
CA ARG A 399 1.17 -34.57 10.59
C ARG A 399 1.18 -33.22 9.88
N TYR A 400 1.87 -32.26 10.46
CA TYR A 400 1.93 -30.88 9.98
C TYR A 400 3.38 -30.37 9.92
N ASN A 401 3.61 -29.36 9.10
CA ASN A 401 4.85 -28.60 9.07
C ASN A 401 4.85 -27.60 10.22
N VAL A 402 5.91 -27.61 11.02
CA VAL A 402 6.12 -26.68 12.15
C VAL A 402 6.10 -25.24 11.61
N PRO A 403 5.31 -24.31 12.19
CA PRO A 403 5.17 -22.96 11.68
C PRO A 403 6.51 -22.21 11.57
N GLN A 404 6.68 -21.47 10.47
CA GLN A 404 7.83 -20.61 10.21
C GLN A 404 7.37 -19.17 9.92
N ARG A 405 8.28 -18.18 9.87
CA ARG A 405 7.94 -16.83 9.36
C ARG A 405 7.47 -16.89 7.90
N TYR A 406 8.10 -17.73 7.08
CA TYR A 406 7.72 -17.95 5.68
C TYR A 406 6.65 -19.04 5.54
N LYS A 407 5.47 -18.72 4.99
CA LYS A 407 4.29 -19.60 5.06
C LYS A 407 4.08 -20.55 3.89
N ALA A 408 4.99 -20.65 2.93
CA ALA A 408 4.82 -21.50 1.73
C ALA A 408 4.50 -22.98 2.05
N ASP A 409 5.04 -23.52 3.16
CA ASP A 409 4.80 -24.90 3.61
C ASP A 409 3.73 -25.02 4.71
N ARG A 410 2.96 -23.96 5.00
CA ARG A 410 1.93 -23.95 6.05
C ARG A 410 0.90 -25.05 5.85
N THR A 411 0.71 -25.89 6.88
CA THR A 411 -0.35 -26.91 6.90
C THR A 411 -1.71 -26.27 7.20
N VAL A 412 -2.69 -26.53 6.33
CA VAL A 412 -4.07 -26.06 6.49
C VAL A 412 -5.05 -27.23 6.33
N LEU A 413 -6.12 -27.18 7.11
CA LEU A 413 -7.29 -28.05 6.97
C LEU A 413 -8.32 -27.29 6.14
N ARG A 414 -8.66 -27.79 4.95
CA ARG A 414 -9.69 -27.22 4.06
C ARG A 414 -11.01 -27.92 4.33
N LEU A 415 -12.03 -27.18 4.73
CA LEU A 415 -13.37 -27.68 5.03
C LEU A 415 -14.34 -27.30 3.91
N GLN A 416 -14.97 -28.31 3.32
CA GLN A 416 -16.06 -28.14 2.35
C GLN A 416 -17.37 -28.61 2.99
N LEU A 417 -18.22 -27.64 3.35
CA LEU A 417 -19.59 -27.84 3.83
C LEU A 417 -20.57 -27.73 2.64
N PRO A 418 -21.86 -28.05 2.80
CA PRO A 418 -22.88 -27.86 1.76
C PRO A 418 -23.11 -26.38 1.40
N ASP A 419 -22.89 -25.48 2.36
CA ASP A 419 -23.22 -24.05 2.32
C ASP A 419 -22.01 -23.12 2.51
N ALA A 420 -20.82 -23.66 2.81
CA ALA A 420 -19.59 -22.88 3.04
C ALA A 420 -18.33 -23.65 2.61
N ALA A 421 -17.27 -22.94 2.27
CA ALA A 421 -15.93 -23.50 2.03
C ALA A 421 -14.87 -22.55 2.60
N PHE A 422 -14.00 -23.06 3.47
CA PHE A 422 -12.97 -22.26 4.15
C PHE A 422 -11.83 -23.16 4.64
N SER A 423 -10.72 -22.58 5.08
CA SER A 423 -9.63 -23.32 5.71
C SER A 423 -9.37 -22.89 7.14
N VAL A 424 -8.71 -23.74 7.93
CA VAL A 424 -8.18 -23.46 9.27
C VAL A 424 -6.69 -23.83 9.27
N ALA A 425 -5.79 -22.95 9.70
CA ALA A 425 -4.38 -23.32 9.76
C ALA A 425 -4.08 -24.09 11.04
N ILE A 426 -3.12 -25.02 10.96
CA ILE A 426 -2.64 -25.74 12.14
C ILE A 426 -1.92 -24.78 13.11
N GLU A 427 -1.32 -23.69 12.60
CA GLU A 427 -0.67 -22.68 13.43
C GLU A 427 -1.65 -21.91 14.33
N ASP A 428 -2.88 -21.66 13.87
CA ASP A 428 -3.92 -21.00 14.66
C ASP A 428 -4.30 -21.83 15.90
N LEU A 429 -4.35 -23.16 15.73
CA LEU A 429 -4.63 -24.12 16.82
C LEU A 429 -3.46 -24.27 17.82
N LEU A 430 -2.26 -23.84 17.44
CA LEU A 430 -1.09 -23.78 18.32
C LEU A 430 -1.02 -22.44 19.07
N ALA A 431 -1.43 -21.35 18.42
CA ALA A 431 -1.43 -20.00 18.99
C ALA A 431 -2.66 -19.68 19.87
N HIS A 432 -3.79 -20.34 19.63
CA HIS A 432 -5.08 -20.06 20.29
C HIS A 432 -5.71 -21.32 20.91
N ASP A 433 -6.67 -21.13 21.82
CA ASP A 433 -7.39 -22.25 22.44
C ASP A 433 -8.33 -22.98 21.45
N GLY A 434 -8.71 -22.30 20.37
CA GLY A 434 -9.53 -22.85 19.29
C GLY A 434 -9.90 -21.78 18.27
N VAL A 435 -10.36 -22.24 17.12
CA VAL A 435 -10.84 -21.45 15.99
C VAL A 435 -12.35 -21.67 15.88
N TYR A 436 -13.14 -20.61 16.09
CA TYR A 436 -14.60 -20.65 16.03
C TYR A 436 -15.14 -19.80 14.88
N VAL A 437 -15.74 -20.44 13.89
CA VAL A 437 -16.34 -19.79 12.72
C VAL A 437 -17.87 -19.81 12.88
N PRO A 438 -18.50 -18.73 13.38
CA PRO A 438 -19.93 -18.75 13.75
C PRO A 438 -20.86 -18.94 12.56
N ASP A 439 -20.59 -18.32 11.41
CA ASP A 439 -21.43 -18.42 10.20
C ASP A 439 -21.42 -19.86 9.63
N ALA A 440 -20.26 -20.53 9.65
CA ALA A 440 -20.17 -21.95 9.34
C ALA A 440 -20.69 -22.85 10.47
N GLY A 441 -20.80 -22.33 11.70
CA GLY A 441 -21.13 -23.07 12.91
C GLY A 441 -20.12 -24.17 13.24
N VAL A 442 -18.82 -23.92 13.03
CA VAL A 442 -17.73 -24.89 13.21
C VAL A 442 -16.75 -24.40 14.27
N PHE A 443 -16.34 -25.30 15.16
CA PHE A 443 -15.25 -25.11 16.11
C PHE A 443 -14.15 -26.15 15.90
N VAL A 444 -12.90 -25.68 15.88
CA VAL A 444 -11.69 -26.51 15.75
C VAL A 444 -10.76 -26.24 16.92
N THR A 445 -10.24 -27.28 17.55
CA THR A 445 -9.25 -27.19 18.63
C THR A 445 -8.27 -28.35 18.59
N ARG A 446 -7.12 -28.22 19.25
CA ARG A 446 -6.14 -29.31 19.42
C ARG A 446 -6.50 -30.23 20.57
N LEU A 447 -5.94 -31.43 20.62
CA LEU A 447 -6.10 -32.39 21.72
C LEU A 447 -4.77 -32.60 22.48
N PRO A 448 -4.79 -32.75 23.82
CA PRO A 448 -5.94 -32.57 24.71
C PRO A 448 -6.48 -31.13 24.64
N ALA A 449 -7.81 -31.00 24.67
CA ALA A 449 -8.49 -29.72 24.46
C ALA A 449 -8.11 -28.72 25.55
N PRO A 450 -7.58 -27.52 25.20
CA PRO A 450 -7.34 -26.46 26.18
C PRO A 450 -8.66 -25.87 26.71
N VAL A 451 -9.76 -26.03 25.96
CA VAL A 451 -11.10 -25.52 26.27
C VAL A 451 -12.15 -26.32 25.49
N THR A 452 -13.35 -26.49 26.03
CA THR A 452 -14.51 -27.01 25.28
C THR A 452 -15.22 -25.90 24.49
N LEU A 453 -16.01 -26.24 23.47
CA LEU A 453 -16.84 -25.26 22.77
C LEU A 453 -17.73 -24.43 23.71
N THR A 454 -18.31 -25.03 24.76
CA THR A 454 -19.16 -24.29 25.71
C THR A 454 -18.36 -23.25 26.49
N GLU A 455 -17.23 -23.65 27.07
CA GLU A 455 -16.34 -22.73 27.80
C GLU A 455 -15.74 -21.65 26.88
N TYR A 456 -15.47 -21.97 25.60
CA TYR A 456 -15.01 -20.99 24.61
C TYR A 456 -16.08 -19.94 24.33
N LEU A 457 -17.32 -20.36 24.09
CA LEU A 457 -18.45 -19.45 23.85
C LEU A 457 -18.70 -18.55 25.08
N GLU A 458 -18.62 -19.10 26.29
CA GLU A 458 -18.71 -18.32 27.54
C GLU A 458 -17.56 -17.30 27.68
N LYS A 459 -16.32 -17.68 27.31
CA LYS A 459 -15.12 -16.83 27.35
C LYS A 459 -15.17 -15.64 26.37
N ILE A 460 -15.90 -15.76 25.25
CA ILE A 460 -16.01 -14.69 24.24
C ILE A 460 -17.30 -13.87 24.35
N ALA A 461 -18.32 -14.34 25.08
CA ALA A 461 -19.67 -13.76 25.09
C ALA A 461 -19.79 -12.27 25.47
N SER A 462 -18.78 -11.67 26.12
CA SER A 462 -18.76 -10.24 26.48
C SER A 462 -17.85 -9.38 25.59
N ARG A 463 -17.22 -9.95 24.57
CA ARG A 463 -16.31 -9.26 23.64
C ARG A 463 -17.09 -8.73 22.44
N THR A 464 -16.49 -7.80 21.70
CA THR A 464 -17.13 -7.05 20.61
C THR A 464 -16.08 -6.55 19.62
N THR A 465 -16.37 -6.54 18.32
CA THR A 465 -15.47 -5.95 17.31
C THR A 465 -15.33 -4.44 17.52
N VAL A 466 -14.29 -3.84 16.94
CA VAL A 466 -14.05 -2.38 16.93
C VAL A 466 -15.24 -1.67 16.31
N LEU A 467 -15.84 -2.17 15.21
CA LEU A 467 -17.00 -1.54 14.60
C LEU A 467 -18.25 -1.58 15.49
N GLU A 468 -18.47 -2.64 16.27
CA GLU A 468 -19.53 -2.63 17.28
C GLU A 468 -19.29 -1.56 18.36
N GLN A 469 -18.04 -1.37 18.80
CA GLN A 469 -17.69 -0.33 19.77
C GLN A 469 -17.93 1.08 19.17
N VAL A 470 -17.50 1.31 17.93
CA VAL A 470 -17.71 2.55 17.17
C VAL A 470 -19.20 2.89 17.04
N ARG A 471 -20.06 1.90 16.74
CA ARG A 471 -21.51 2.11 16.62
C ARG A 471 -22.16 2.51 17.96
N ARG A 472 -21.60 2.08 19.10
CA ARG A 472 -22.07 2.42 20.46
C ARG A 472 -21.57 3.79 20.95
N LEU A 473 -20.43 4.26 20.48
CA LEU A 473 -19.88 5.58 20.81
C LEU A 473 -20.61 6.72 20.07
N PRO A 474 -20.48 7.99 20.51
CA PRO A 474 -20.89 9.14 19.70
C PRO A 474 -20.16 9.17 18.35
N ASP A 475 -20.69 9.94 17.40
CA ASP A 475 -20.01 10.24 16.13
C ASP A 475 -18.57 10.74 16.39
N GLN A 476 -17.65 10.50 15.44
CA GLN A 476 -16.35 11.15 15.52
C GLN A 476 -16.51 12.68 15.38
N ASP A 477 -15.71 13.40 16.14
CA ASP A 477 -15.61 14.85 16.12
C ASP A 477 -14.31 15.22 15.37
N PHE A 478 -14.39 16.19 14.47
CA PHE A 478 -13.26 16.55 13.61
C PHE A 478 -12.10 17.18 14.40
N ALA A 479 -12.41 18.01 15.41
CA ALA A 479 -11.39 18.60 16.27
C ALA A 479 -10.69 17.55 17.17
N ARG A 480 -11.43 16.55 17.68
CA ARG A 480 -10.86 15.40 18.39
C ARG A 480 -9.94 14.59 17.47
N ALA A 481 -10.41 14.19 16.30
CA ALA A 481 -9.60 13.44 15.32
C ALA A 481 -8.30 14.21 15.02
N TRP A 482 -8.40 15.52 14.79
CA TRP A 482 -7.22 16.36 14.59
C TRP A 482 -6.26 16.34 15.78
N SER A 483 -6.76 16.60 16.99
CA SER A 483 -5.91 16.71 18.20
C SER A 483 -5.19 15.42 18.61
N VAL A 484 -5.71 14.24 18.24
CA VAL A 484 -5.15 12.94 18.61
C VAL A 484 -4.28 12.33 17.50
N VAL A 485 -4.73 12.45 16.24
CA VAL A 485 -4.15 11.71 15.12
C VAL A 485 -3.06 12.51 14.38
N HIS A 486 -3.18 13.84 14.30
CA HIS A 486 -2.25 14.67 13.54
C HIS A 486 -0.85 14.70 14.19
N ASN A 487 0.19 14.42 13.39
CA ASN A 487 1.57 14.65 13.79
C ASN A 487 2.06 16.00 13.21
N PRO A 488 2.66 16.91 14.00
CA PRO A 488 3.14 18.21 13.51
C PRO A 488 4.22 18.16 12.41
N ILE A 489 4.85 17.01 12.12
CA ILE A 489 5.81 16.95 11.00
C ILE A 489 5.13 17.16 9.64
N GLN A 490 3.88 16.69 9.48
CA GLN A 490 3.03 16.87 8.28
C GLN A 490 2.91 18.34 7.86
N ASP A 491 3.04 19.29 8.79
CA ASP A 491 2.97 20.72 8.52
C ASP A 491 4.12 21.23 7.62
N LEU A 492 5.26 20.54 7.56
CA LEU A 492 6.55 21.11 7.11
C LEU A 492 6.86 21.02 5.59
N GLY A 493 5.86 20.87 4.71
CA GLY A 493 6.05 20.73 3.26
C GLY A 493 6.29 22.04 2.49
N PRO A 494 6.87 22.04 1.27
CA PRO A 494 6.85 23.21 0.38
C PRO A 494 5.42 23.45 -0.16
N MET A 495 5.21 24.53 -0.92
CA MET A 495 3.94 24.80 -1.61
C MET A 495 4.19 25.17 -3.08
N MET A 496 3.43 24.57 -4.00
CA MET A 496 3.39 25.00 -5.40
C MET A 496 2.40 26.14 -5.56
N LEU A 497 2.75 27.15 -6.37
CA LEU A 497 1.89 28.24 -6.81
C LEU A 497 1.89 28.33 -8.33
N SER A 498 0.71 28.55 -8.90
CA SER A 498 0.46 28.83 -10.32
C SER A 498 -0.95 29.42 -10.47
N LEU A 499 -1.34 29.78 -11.69
CA LEU A 499 -2.76 29.83 -12.04
C LEU A 499 -3.32 28.41 -12.19
N ALA A 500 -4.64 28.26 -12.32
CA ALA A 500 -5.26 26.94 -12.45
C ALA A 500 -4.81 26.25 -13.75
N ASN A 501 -4.32 25.01 -13.62
CA ASN A 501 -3.81 24.12 -14.68
C ASN A 501 -2.58 24.65 -15.47
N ASP A 502 -2.10 25.86 -15.17
CA ASP A 502 -1.03 26.56 -15.90
C ASP A 502 0.32 25.83 -15.79
N ASN A 503 1.11 25.69 -16.86
CA ASN A 503 2.36 24.92 -16.81
C ASN A 503 3.48 25.65 -16.04
N ARG A 504 3.27 26.94 -15.76
CA ARG A 504 4.22 27.85 -15.14
C ARG A 504 4.12 27.76 -13.62
N LYS A 505 5.07 27.07 -12.99
CA LYS A 505 5.05 26.74 -11.56
C LYS A 505 6.12 27.47 -10.77
N PHE A 506 5.75 27.88 -9.56
CA PHE A 506 6.64 28.45 -8.55
C PHE A 506 6.57 27.58 -7.31
N ILE A 507 7.70 27.23 -6.70
CA ILE A 507 7.76 26.42 -5.48
C ILE A 507 8.25 27.31 -4.34
N VAL A 508 7.40 27.56 -3.35
CA VAL A 508 7.71 28.30 -2.12
C VAL A 508 8.08 27.29 -1.03
N HIS A 509 9.35 27.28 -0.66
CA HIS A 509 9.85 26.52 0.50
C HIS A 509 9.45 27.22 1.81
N ARG A 510 9.41 26.46 2.90
CA ARG A 510 8.96 26.94 4.21
C ARG A 510 9.82 28.09 4.76
N GLU A 511 11.09 28.15 4.38
CA GLU A 511 12.03 29.22 4.76
C GLU A 511 11.89 30.48 3.88
N GLY A 512 10.88 30.53 3.01
CA GLY A 512 10.61 31.65 2.10
C GLY A 512 11.35 31.56 0.76
N ALA A 513 12.26 30.61 0.56
CA ALA A 513 12.96 30.47 -0.71
C ALA A 513 12.03 30.03 -1.84
N ILE A 514 12.10 30.70 -2.98
CA ILE A 514 11.25 30.45 -4.15
C ILE A 514 12.10 29.88 -5.28
N ARG A 515 11.61 28.79 -5.90
CA ARG A 515 12.23 28.15 -7.07
C ARG A 515 11.28 28.15 -8.25
N PHE A 516 11.79 28.44 -9.44
CA PHE A 516 11.02 28.64 -10.67
C PHE A 516 11.89 28.44 -11.92
N ASP A 517 11.29 28.50 -13.11
CA ASP A 517 11.96 28.27 -14.39
C ASP A 517 11.71 29.38 -15.42
N GLN A 518 12.39 29.27 -16.57
CA GLN A 518 12.14 30.03 -17.78
C GLN A 518 10.89 29.50 -18.49
N TYR A 519 9.85 30.32 -18.58
CA TYR A 519 8.62 30.06 -19.34
C TYR A 519 8.47 31.08 -20.46
N ASP A 520 8.45 30.67 -21.75
CA ASP A 520 8.20 31.58 -22.87
C ASP A 520 6.70 31.66 -23.22
N ARG A 521 5.91 30.62 -22.90
CA ARG A 521 4.46 30.46 -23.16
C ARG A 521 3.70 29.79 -21.98
N PRO A 522 2.36 29.86 -21.91
CA PRO A 522 1.55 29.16 -20.89
C PRO A 522 1.64 27.63 -20.92
N ASP A 523 2.03 27.07 -22.06
CA ASP A 523 2.16 25.62 -22.28
C ASP A 523 3.58 25.11 -21.96
N ASP A 524 4.54 26.00 -21.63
CA ASP A 524 5.93 25.61 -21.35
C ASP A 524 6.16 25.12 -19.91
N PRO A 525 7.13 24.20 -19.68
CA PRO A 525 7.84 23.42 -20.70
C PRO A 525 7.01 22.20 -21.18
N PRO A 526 7.05 21.86 -22.48
CA PRO A 526 6.58 20.55 -22.95
C PRO A 526 7.55 19.47 -22.45
N GLY A 527 7.25 18.92 -21.27
CA GLY A 527 8.24 18.30 -20.38
C GLY A 527 7.98 16.84 -20.02
N ALA A 528 7.25 16.09 -20.84
CA ALA A 528 7.03 14.66 -20.66
C ALA A 528 7.49 13.88 -21.89
N ARG A 529 8.35 12.86 -21.69
CA ARG A 529 8.61 11.85 -22.72
C ARG A 529 7.70 10.66 -22.44
N PRO A 530 6.98 10.12 -23.44
CA PRO A 530 6.26 8.87 -23.29
C PRO A 530 7.20 7.76 -22.78
N GLY A 531 6.70 6.87 -21.92
CA GLY A 531 7.46 5.72 -21.42
C GLY A 531 8.42 6.01 -20.25
N THR A 532 8.39 7.21 -19.67
CA THR A 532 8.93 7.43 -18.31
C THR A 532 7.79 7.76 -17.36
N ILE A 533 7.77 7.16 -16.15
CA ILE A 533 7.18 7.83 -14.98
C ILE A 533 7.62 9.29 -15.07
N TYR A 534 6.70 10.26 -14.96
CA TYR A 534 6.91 11.69 -15.18
C TYR A 534 7.82 12.33 -14.10
N LYS A 535 9.01 11.75 -13.92
CA LYS A 535 10.15 12.20 -13.15
C LYS A 535 10.76 13.39 -13.87
N LEU A 536 10.01 14.47 -13.91
CA LEU A 536 10.62 15.78 -13.85
C LEU A 536 11.41 15.80 -12.54
N SER A 537 12.72 15.62 -12.64
CA SER A 537 13.60 16.30 -11.70
C SER A 537 13.20 17.77 -11.81
N PHE A 538 12.62 18.34 -10.75
CA PHE A 538 12.34 19.76 -10.64
C PHE A 538 13.66 20.52 -10.51
N ALA A 539 14.42 20.50 -11.61
CA ALA A 539 15.56 21.33 -11.90
C ALA A 539 15.07 22.71 -12.36
N VAL A 540 14.10 23.27 -11.61
CA VAL A 540 13.71 24.68 -11.63
C VAL A 540 14.98 25.46 -11.31
N PRO A 541 15.68 25.99 -12.33
CA PRO A 541 17.07 26.32 -12.22
C PRO A 541 17.25 27.65 -11.51
N TRP A 542 16.22 28.49 -11.45
CA TRP A 542 16.26 29.81 -10.84
C TRP A 542 15.75 29.74 -9.39
N ARG A 543 16.45 30.43 -8.49
CA ARG A 543 16.10 30.53 -7.08
C ARG A 543 16.25 31.95 -6.59
N CYS A 544 15.22 32.46 -5.90
CA CYS A 544 15.34 33.61 -4.99
C CYS A 544 15.26 33.09 -3.55
N ALA A 545 16.26 33.38 -2.73
CA ALA A 545 16.34 32.93 -1.34
C ALA A 545 16.42 34.15 -0.40
N PRO A 546 15.40 34.41 0.43
CA PRO A 546 15.48 35.44 1.44
C PRO A 546 16.39 35.01 2.58
N THR A 547 16.95 35.99 3.29
CA THR A 547 17.58 35.84 4.59
C THR A 547 17.09 36.98 5.46
N PHE A 548 16.25 36.64 6.43
CA PHE A 548 15.67 37.57 7.39
C PHE A 548 16.67 37.86 8.52
N GLY A 549 16.83 39.13 8.91
CA GLY A 549 17.60 39.55 10.07
C GLY A 549 19.04 39.01 10.11
N GLY A 550 19.40 38.39 11.24
CA GLY A 550 20.68 37.73 11.48
C GLY A 550 20.87 36.38 10.74
N GLY A 551 19.80 35.80 10.18
CA GLY A 551 19.88 34.64 9.28
C GLY A 551 20.21 33.28 9.91
N LYS A 552 20.03 33.09 11.23
CA LYS A 552 20.22 31.81 11.92
C LYS A 552 19.11 31.54 12.94
N ASP A 553 18.66 30.29 12.98
CA ASP A 553 17.77 29.71 14.00
C ASP A 553 16.50 30.54 14.32
N LEU A 554 15.96 31.23 13.30
CA LEU A 554 14.76 32.03 13.45
C LEU A 554 13.52 31.16 13.65
N LYS A 555 12.61 31.60 14.51
CA LYS A 555 11.28 31.00 14.63
C LYS A 555 10.48 31.32 13.37
N ILE A 556 10.21 30.31 12.55
CA ILE A 556 9.39 30.42 11.33
C ILE A 556 8.04 29.74 11.55
N THR A 557 6.98 30.44 11.15
CA THR A 557 5.59 29.94 11.06
C THR A 557 5.01 30.32 9.71
N ARG A 558 4.14 29.50 9.12
CA ARG A 558 3.49 29.79 7.84
C ARG A 558 2.01 29.39 7.89
N ASN A 559 1.15 30.18 7.26
CA ASN A 559 -0.27 29.91 7.08
C ASN A 559 -0.68 30.34 5.67
N LEU A 560 -1.89 29.99 5.23
CA LEU A 560 -2.51 30.62 4.06
C LEU A 560 -3.17 31.94 4.44
N LEU A 561 -3.04 32.95 3.57
CA LEU A 561 -3.74 34.22 3.70
C LEU A 561 -5.13 34.10 3.05
N ALA A 562 -6.17 34.52 3.78
CA ALA A 562 -7.57 34.33 3.41
C ALA A 562 -7.92 32.83 3.23
N ASP A 563 -7.73 32.11 4.33
CA ASP A 563 -8.23 30.77 4.64
C ASP A 563 -7.69 29.64 3.75
N TRP A 564 -8.19 29.52 2.52
CA TRP A 564 -7.91 28.41 1.59
C TRP A 564 -7.25 28.86 0.28
N LEU A 565 -7.08 30.17 0.06
CA LEU A 565 -6.45 30.67 -1.15
C LEU A 565 -4.97 30.26 -1.23
N PRO A 566 -4.42 30.06 -2.45
CA PRO A 566 -3.03 29.66 -2.63
C PRO A 566 -2.09 30.87 -2.47
N VAL A 567 -2.02 31.38 -1.25
CA VAL A 567 -1.29 32.58 -0.85
C VAL A 567 -0.57 32.30 0.48
N PRO A 568 0.55 31.56 0.48
CA PRO A 568 1.33 31.30 1.68
C PRO A 568 1.92 32.60 2.24
N ALA A 569 1.63 32.85 3.51
CA ALA A 569 2.20 33.90 4.33
C ALA A 569 3.18 33.28 5.35
N THR A 570 4.47 33.47 5.12
CA THR A 570 5.55 32.99 5.99
C THR A 570 5.99 34.13 6.90
N THR A 571 6.05 33.89 8.21
CA THR A 571 6.53 34.86 9.22
C THR A 571 7.78 34.32 9.91
N ALA A 572 8.82 35.14 10.01
CA ALA A 572 10.06 34.86 10.73
C ALA A 572 10.32 35.93 11.81
N THR A 573 10.67 35.52 13.02
CA THR A 573 10.94 36.45 14.14
C THR A 573 12.42 36.46 14.53
N ASP A 574 13.02 37.65 14.60
CA ASP A 574 14.39 37.91 15.04
C ASP A 574 14.41 38.99 16.14
N GLY A 575 14.38 38.55 17.41
CA GLY A 575 14.25 39.45 18.56
C GLY A 575 12.96 40.27 18.52
N MET A 576 13.08 41.59 18.36
CA MET A 576 11.94 42.53 18.22
C MET A 576 11.45 42.68 16.77
N MET A 577 12.21 42.17 15.79
CA MET A 577 11.89 42.26 14.39
C MET A 577 11.01 41.09 13.96
N VAL A 578 9.91 41.41 13.28
CA VAL A 578 9.04 40.44 12.62
C VAL A 578 9.14 40.68 11.12
N TYR A 579 9.57 39.65 10.40
CA TYR A 579 9.58 39.62 8.95
C TYR A 579 8.40 38.79 8.46
N SER A 580 7.69 39.26 7.44
CA SER A 580 6.69 38.49 6.72
C SER A 580 7.05 38.42 5.23
N GLN A 581 6.71 37.30 4.61
CA GLN A 581 6.72 37.09 3.17
C GLN A 581 5.36 36.53 2.77
N VAL A 582 4.64 37.25 1.92
CA VAL A 582 3.44 36.75 1.24
C VAL A 582 3.83 36.42 -0.20
N SER A 583 3.35 35.32 -0.77
CA SER A 583 3.67 34.92 -2.15
C SER A 583 2.42 34.43 -2.87
N TYR A 584 2.20 34.89 -4.10
CA TYR A 584 1.01 34.54 -4.89
C TYR A 584 1.29 34.67 -6.39
N VAL A 585 0.39 34.15 -7.24
CA VAL A 585 0.49 34.25 -8.71
C VAL A 585 -0.73 34.97 -9.26
N VAL A 586 -0.51 36.07 -10.00
CA VAL A 586 -1.54 36.92 -10.60
C VAL A 586 -1.76 36.64 -12.09
N PRO A 587 -3.01 36.71 -12.58
CA PRO A 587 -3.35 36.64 -14.00
C PRO A 587 -3.17 38.00 -14.68
N MET A 588 -1.98 38.26 -15.24
CA MET A 588 -1.56 39.54 -15.87
C MET A 588 -2.17 39.80 -17.26
N SER A 589 -3.22 39.07 -17.64
CA SER A 589 -3.93 39.28 -18.91
C SER A 589 -5.42 39.00 -18.73
N PRO A 590 -6.28 39.50 -19.63
CA PRO A 590 -7.65 38.99 -19.76
C PRO A 590 -7.67 37.49 -20.08
N ALA A 591 -8.84 36.88 -19.92
CA ALA A 591 -9.12 35.57 -20.53
C ALA A 591 -9.22 35.69 -22.05
N LEU A 592 -8.73 34.69 -22.79
CA LEU A 592 -8.90 34.63 -24.24
C LEU A 592 -10.32 34.15 -24.58
N ALA A 593 -10.90 34.69 -25.66
CA ALA A 593 -12.29 34.41 -26.05
C ALA A 593 -12.53 32.94 -26.43
N ASP A 594 -11.55 32.30 -27.08
CA ASP A 594 -11.62 30.92 -27.56
C ASP A 594 -10.99 29.90 -26.59
N ALA A 595 -10.65 30.31 -25.36
CA ALA A 595 -10.00 29.47 -24.35
C ALA A 595 -10.82 29.39 -23.05
N PRO A 596 -10.51 28.43 -22.13
CA PRO A 596 -11.19 28.33 -20.85
C PRO A 596 -10.98 29.57 -19.97
N PHE A 597 -11.95 29.90 -19.11
CA PHE A 597 -11.88 31.07 -18.21
C PHE A 597 -10.62 31.13 -17.35
N TRP A 598 -9.98 30.00 -17.05
CA TRP A 598 -8.75 29.95 -16.25
C TRP A 598 -7.46 30.23 -17.05
N PHE A 599 -7.45 30.06 -18.37
CA PHE A 599 -6.25 30.16 -19.21
C PHE A 599 -5.81 31.62 -19.44
N ARG A 600 -4.50 31.90 -19.34
CA ARG A 600 -3.93 33.26 -19.42
C ARG A 600 -2.62 33.26 -20.20
N ASP A 601 -2.47 34.20 -21.13
CA ASP A 601 -1.20 34.42 -21.83
C ASP A 601 -0.08 34.82 -20.86
N ARG A 602 -0.38 35.63 -19.86
CA ARG A 602 0.61 36.16 -18.90
C ARG A 602 0.22 35.85 -17.46
N ALA A 603 1.18 35.31 -16.72
CA ALA A 603 1.11 35.11 -15.28
C ALA A 603 2.39 35.64 -14.63
N MET A 604 2.30 36.17 -13.42
CA MET A 604 3.44 36.69 -12.66
C MET A 604 3.36 36.18 -11.23
N CYS A 605 4.47 35.68 -10.68
CA CYS A 605 4.57 35.46 -9.25
C CYS A 605 4.97 36.78 -8.58
N VAL A 606 4.22 37.19 -7.57
CA VAL A 606 4.46 38.40 -6.78
C VAL A 606 4.75 37.98 -5.35
N VAL A 607 5.75 38.63 -4.76
CA VAL A 607 6.28 38.30 -3.44
C VAL A 607 6.44 39.58 -2.65
N GLU A 608 5.62 39.74 -1.63
CA GLU A 608 5.59 40.92 -0.77
C GLU A 608 6.35 40.62 0.52
N PHE A 609 7.42 41.37 0.77
CA PHE A 609 8.18 41.32 2.01
C PHE A 609 7.84 42.50 2.90
N LEU A 610 7.62 42.22 4.18
CA LEU A 610 7.40 43.20 5.24
C LEU A 610 8.44 43.00 6.33
N ALA A 611 9.17 44.06 6.70
CA ALA A 611 9.96 44.11 7.93
C ALA A 611 9.27 45.06 8.92
N ARG A 612 8.89 44.58 10.12
CA ARG A 612 8.19 45.35 11.14
C ARG A 612 8.91 45.25 12.49
N ASN A 613 9.01 46.37 13.20
CA ASN A 613 9.56 46.41 14.55
C ASN A 613 8.43 46.40 15.59
N ASP A 614 8.23 45.26 16.26
CA ASP A 614 7.23 45.10 17.31
C ASP A 614 7.71 45.51 18.71
N GLY A 615 8.96 45.98 18.82
CA GLY A 615 9.53 46.50 20.05
C GLY A 615 9.03 47.88 20.45
N SER A 616 9.50 48.33 21.61
CA SER A 616 9.36 49.71 22.12
C SER A 616 10.55 50.61 21.76
N GLU A 617 11.61 50.06 21.17
CA GLU A 617 12.85 50.75 20.83
C GLU A 617 13.21 50.56 19.35
N THR A 618 14.07 51.42 18.80
CA THR A 618 14.58 51.30 17.42
C THR A 618 15.44 50.03 17.27
N ALA A 619 15.22 49.29 16.18
CA ALA A 619 15.94 48.06 15.86
C ALA A 619 16.61 48.14 14.48
N ILE A 620 17.65 47.33 14.25
CA ILE A 620 18.24 47.16 12.92
C ILE A 620 17.43 46.11 12.16
N ALA A 621 16.80 46.51 11.07
CA ALA A 621 16.18 45.59 10.13
C ALA A 621 17.16 45.21 9.01
N LYS A 622 17.13 43.94 8.60
CA LYS A 622 17.90 43.42 7.47
C LYS A 622 17.10 42.36 6.72
N LEU A 623 17.06 42.48 5.40
CA LEU A 623 16.53 41.48 4.48
C LEU A 623 17.51 41.36 3.32
N ALA A 624 18.07 40.17 3.10
CA ALA A 624 18.87 39.88 1.91
C ALA A 624 18.09 38.93 0.98
N LEU A 625 18.03 39.26 -0.30
CA LEU A 625 17.39 38.48 -1.35
C LEU A 625 18.48 37.95 -2.29
N ARG A 626 18.83 36.66 -2.16
CA ARG A 626 19.90 36.02 -2.94
C ARG A 626 19.33 35.34 -4.17
N LEU A 627 19.85 35.68 -5.34
CA LEU A 627 19.41 35.19 -6.64
C LEU A 627 20.49 34.28 -7.23
N ALA A 628 20.15 33.01 -7.45
CA ALA A 628 21.07 32.00 -7.95
C ALA A 628 20.47 31.19 -9.11
N ASN A 629 21.34 30.56 -9.89
CA ASN A 629 20.92 29.50 -10.80
C ASN A 629 21.85 28.28 -10.84
N ASP A 630 21.27 27.12 -11.15
CA ASP A 630 21.96 25.83 -11.21
C ASP A 630 23.09 25.80 -12.26
N LYS A 631 23.00 26.65 -13.30
CA LYS A 631 24.03 26.83 -14.34
C LYS A 631 25.20 27.71 -13.87
N LYS A 632 25.15 28.25 -12.64
CA LYS A 632 26.14 29.18 -12.04
C LYS A 632 26.46 30.41 -12.90
N ARG A 633 25.50 30.85 -13.71
CA ARG A 633 25.62 32.08 -14.51
C ARG A 633 25.27 33.28 -13.63
N PRO A 634 26.10 34.33 -13.52
CA PRO A 634 25.73 35.51 -12.75
C PRO A 634 24.56 36.23 -13.42
N PHE A 635 23.54 36.59 -12.65
CA PHE A 635 22.52 37.52 -13.09
C PHE A 635 23.09 38.94 -13.17
N ARG A 636 22.60 39.74 -14.13
CA ARG A 636 22.93 41.17 -14.19
C ARG A 636 21.88 41.94 -13.40
N LEU A 637 22.32 42.66 -12.38
CA LEU A 637 21.50 43.63 -11.66
C LEU A 637 21.64 44.99 -12.35
N GLN A 638 20.52 45.68 -12.57
CA GLN A 638 20.46 46.99 -13.21
C GLN A 638 19.53 47.87 -12.38
N ASP A 639 20.02 49.03 -11.94
CA ASP A 639 19.18 50.01 -11.25
C ASP A 639 18.21 50.64 -12.26
N VAL A 640 16.93 50.73 -11.88
CA VAL A 640 15.83 51.33 -12.65
C VAL A 640 15.08 52.34 -11.76
N GLU A 641 14.13 53.11 -12.31
CA GLU A 641 13.45 54.19 -11.58
C GLU A 641 12.74 53.68 -10.32
N GLU A 642 12.13 52.50 -10.40
CA GLU A 642 11.28 51.89 -9.37
C GLU A 642 12.04 50.85 -8.51
N GLY A 643 13.35 50.63 -8.75
CA GLY A 643 14.17 49.70 -7.96
C GLY A 643 15.28 48.98 -8.74
N VAL A 644 15.34 47.65 -8.65
CA VAL A 644 16.42 46.83 -9.25
C VAL A 644 15.85 45.75 -10.17
N LEU A 645 16.26 45.79 -11.44
CA LEU A 645 15.94 44.82 -12.47
C LEU A 645 16.98 43.70 -12.52
N VAL A 646 16.54 42.44 -12.52
CA VAL A 646 17.36 41.23 -12.56
C VAL A 646 17.26 40.60 -13.95
N VAL A 647 18.39 40.46 -14.65
CA VAL A 647 18.43 40.06 -16.07
C VAL A 647 19.37 38.87 -16.31
N GLU A 648 18.88 37.80 -16.97
CA GLU A 648 19.73 36.78 -17.61
C GLU A 648 19.66 36.97 -19.13
N GLY A 649 20.81 37.18 -19.79
CA GLY A 649 20.83 37.42 -21.24
C GLY A 649 20.03 38.66 -21.64
N ASP A 650 18.99 38.48 -22.46
CA ASP A 650 18.06 39.51 -22.94
C ASP A 650 16.68 39.47 -22.24
N ARG A 651 16.59 38.85 -21.06
CA ARG A 651 15.34 38.45 -20.41
C ARG A 651 15.29 38.93 -18.97
N VAL A 652 14.17 39.56 -18.58
CA VAL A 652 13.88 39.86 -17.17
C VAL A 652 13.59 38.56 -16.43
N VAL A 653 14.26 38.38 -15.28
CA VAL A 653 14.07 37.27 -14.34
C VAL A 653 13.22 37.73 -13.15
N ALA A 654 13.49 38.95 -12.66
CA ALA A 654 12.72 39.59 -11.61
C ALA A 654 12.84 41.13 -11.68
N LEU A 655 11.87 41.83 -11.11
CA LEU A 655 11.96 43.24 -10.71
C LEU A 655 11.78 43.31 -9.19
N ILE A 656 12.73 43.95 -8.50
CA ILE A 656 12.68 44.22 -7.05
C ILE A 656 12.30 45.68 -6.88
N VAL A 657 11.07 45.94 -6.43
CA VAL A 657 10.46 47.27 -6.31
C VAL A 657 10.85 47.91 -4.97
N ALA A 658 11.16 49.21 -5.01
CA ALA A 658 11.74 49.99 -3.93
C ALA A 658 10.81 51.02 -3.27
N ASP A 659 9.62 51.25 -3.83
CA ASP A 659 8.75 52.40 -3.54
C ASP A 659 8.44 52.62 -2.04
N GLU A 660 8.30 51.53 -1.27
CA GLU A 660 7.97 51.57 0.17
C GLU A 660 9.10 51.00 1.07
N THR A 661 10.35 50.98 0.60
CA THR A 661 11.47 50.40 1.38
C THR A 661 11.96 51.32 2.50
N ALA A 662 11.63 52.61 2.48
CA ALA A 662 12.09 53.58 3.49
C ALA A 662 11.60 53.20 4.90
N PRO A 663 12.44 53.33 5.96
CA PRO A 663 13.78 53.93 6.00
C PRO A 663 14.94 52.96 5.69
N LEU A 664 14.68 51.76 5.16
CA LEU A 664 15.72 50.81 4.78
C LEU A 664 16.38 51.22 3.47
N ILE A 665 17.70 51.01 3.38
CA ILE A 665 18.48 51.28 2.19
C ILE A 665 18.70 49.96 1.46
N MET A 666 18.23 49.91 0.21
CA MET A 666 18.48 48.82 -0.72
C MET A 666 19.88 48.94 -1.36
N LYS A 667 20.62 47.82 -1.45
CA LYS A 667 21.96 47.75 -2.05
C LYS A 667 22.12 46.51 -2.91
N CYS A 668 22.64 46.67 -4.12
CA CYS A 668 23.03 45.57 -5.00
C CYS A 668 24.34 44.92 -4.50
N GLU A 669 24.34 43.59 -4.44
CA GLU A 669 25.52 42.74 -4.18
C GLU A 669 25.69 41.73 -5.35
N ALA A 670 26.81 41.01 -5.40
CA ALA A 670 27.18 40.20 -6.58
C ALA A 670 26.21 39.05 -6.92
N ASP A 671 25.41 38.61 -5.95
CA ASP A 671 24.46 37.49 -6.03
C ASP A 671 23.06 37.89 -5.53
N GLY A 672 22.71 39.19 -5.54
CA GLY A 672 21.37 39.64 -5.15
C GLY A 672 21.32 41.04 -4.55
N VAL A 673 20.34 41.29 -3.69
CA VAL A 673 20.05 42.62 -3.12
C VAL A 673 19.93 42.53 -1.60
N VAL A 674 20.41 43.53 -0.88
CA VAL A 674 20.27 43.64 0.59
C VAL A 674 19.61 44.96 0.97
N LEU A 675 18.46 44.86 1.65
CA LEU A 675 17.79 45.96 2.31
C LEU A 675 18.21 46.00 3.78
N SER A 676 18.68 47.15 4.27
CA SER A 676 19.08 47.30 5.67
C SER A 676 18.98 48.74 6.18
N GLY A 677 18.66 48.89 7.46
CA GLY A 677 18.52 50.20 8.09
C GLY A 677 17.99 50.14 9.53
N ASN A 678 17.90 51.30 10.16
CA ASN A 678 17.25 51.45 11.48
C ASN A 678 15.75 51.64 11.29
N LEU A 679 14.95 50.80 11.94
CA LEU A 679 13.50 50.87 11.94
C LEU A 679 13.01 51.27 13.34
N SER A 680 12.31 52.40 13.45
CA SER A 680 11.79 52.90 14.73
C SER A 680 10.75 51.94 15.33
N ALA A 681 10.50 52.07 16.63
CA ALA A 681 9.47 51.30 17.32
C ALA A 681 8.12 51.42 16.60
N ARG A 682 7.45 50.28 16.36
CA ARG A 682 6.17 50.16 15.64
C ARG A 682 6.18 50.55 14.15
N ALA A 683 7.32 50.91 13.56
CA ALA A 683 7.41 51.17 12.12
C ALA A 683 7.54 49.86 11.31
N SER A 684 7.22 49.97 10.02
CA SER A 684 7.37 48.94 8.99
C SER A 684 8.11 49.48 7.77
N ALA A 685 8.65 48.58 6.95
CA ALA A 685 9.16 48.83 5.61
C ALA A 685 8.81 47.65 4.70
N HIS A 686 8.52 47.93 3.43
CA HIS A 686 7.98 46.97 2.47
C HIS A 686 8.92 46.81 1.27
N CYS A 687 8.90 45.64 0.63
CA CYS A 687 9.62 45.38 -0.62
C CYS A 687 8.88 44.31 -1.43
N THR A 688 8.59 44.60 -2.70
CA THR A 688 7.85 43.69 -3.58
C THR A 688 8.78 43.15 -4.66
N VAL A 689 8.69 41.85 -4.95
CA VAL A 689 9.45 41.20 -6.04
C VAL A 689 8.50 40.56 -7.03
N CYS A 690 8.62 40.97 -8.30
CA CYS A 690 7.80 40.52 -9.41
C CYS A 690 8.60 39.58 -10.31
N PHE A 691 8.15 38.33 -10.47
CA PHE A 691 8.76 37.29 -11.31
C PHE A 691 7.86 36.98 -12.53
N PRO A 692 8.13 37.54 -13.72
CA PRO A 692 7.32 37.30 -14.91
C PRO A 692 7.46 35.87 -15.44
N ALA A 693 6.33 35.19 -15.65
CA ALA A 693 6.26 33.86 -16.25
C ALA A 693 5.97 33.93 -17.77
N TRP A 694 6.69 34.81 -18.46
CA TRP A 694 6.74 34.90 -19.93
C TRP A 694 8.09 35.50 -20.35
N ARG A 695 8.39 35.55 -21.66
CA ARG A 695 9.58 36.26 -22.13
C ARG A 695 9.36 37.76 -22.13
N LEU A 696 9.92 38.46 -21.14
CA LEU A 696 9.90 39.92 -21.06
C LEU A 696 11.29 40.50 -21.36
N PRO A 697 11.45 41.36 -22.40
CA PRO A 697 12.67 42.10 -22.65
C PRO A 697 12.91 43.20 -21.59
N PRO A 698 14.15 43.47 -21.14
CA PRO A 698 14.47 44.51 -20.16
C PRO A 698 13.94 45.91 -20.48
N LYS A 699 13.78 46.27 -21.76
CA LYS A 699 13.21 47.57 -22.17
C LYS A 699 11.71 47.73 -21.88
N ASP A 700 10.99 46.63 -21.65
CA ASP A 700 9.53 46.62 -21.47
C ASP A 700 9.15 46.36 -20.01
N TYR A 701 10.11 46.48 -19.07
CA TYR A 701 9.98 46.06 -17.68
C TYR A 701 8.87 46.78 -16.89
N ALA A 702 8.56 48.04 -17.24
CA ALA A 702 7.53 48.84 -16.58
C ALA A 702 6.13 48.18 -16.64
N SER A 703 5.89 47.32 -17.64
CA SER A 703 4.64 46.54 -17.75
C SER A 703 4.41 45.51 -16.62
N LEU A 704 5.37 45.32 -15.72
CA LEU A 704 5.20 44.57 -14.46
C LEU A 704 4.45 45.37 -13.39
N LEU A 705 4.31 46.69 -13.56
CA LEU A 705 3.69 47.62 -12.61
C LEU A 705 2.31 48.10 -13.07
N ASP A 706 1.88 47.72 -14.28
CA ASP A 706 0.60 48.12 -14.88
C ASP A 706 -0.61 47.49 -14.15
N GLY A 707 -1.14 48.19 -13.14
CA GLY A 707 -2.56 48.21 -12.72
C GLY A 707 -3.22 46.94 -12.12
N GLU A 708 -2.71 45.74 -12.41
CA GLU A 708 -3.41 44.45 -12.22
C GLU A 708 -2.52 43.37 -11.56
N GLY A 709 -1.67 43.79 -10.61
CA GLY A 709 -0.75 42.92 -9.84
C GLY A 709 -1.20 42.57 -8.42
N SER A 710 -2.47 42.78 -8.08
CA SER A 710 -2.94 42.77 -6.68
C SER A 710 -3.41 41.41 -6.15
N LEU A 711 -3.30 41.24 -4.82
CA LEU A 711 -3.87 40.09 -4.10
C LEU A 711 -5.39 39.94 -4.29
N SER A 712 -6.14 41.03 -4.38
CA SER A 712 -7.60 40.99 -4.59
C SER A 712 -7.99 40.43 -5.97
N GLN A 713 -7.12 40.53 -6.96
CA GLN A 713 -7.28 39.89 -8.26
C GLN A 713 -7.08 38.37 -8.21
N VAL A 714 -6.15 37.89 -7.37
CA VAL A 714 -5.99 36.45 -7.07
C VAL A 714 -7.23 35.90 -6.38
N GLU A 715 -7.72 36.59 -5.35
CA GLU A 715 -8.96 36.25 -4.65
C GLU A 715 -10.16 36.18 -5.62
N SER A 716 -10.34 37.21 -6.46
CA SER A 716 -11.42 37.27 -7.45
C SER A 716 -11.32 36.12 -8.48
N TYR A 717 -10.12 35.82 -8.97
CA TYR A 717 -9.88 34.72 -9.92
C TYR A 717 -10.29 33.37 -9.33
N TRP A 718 -9.78 33.00 -8.15
CA TRP A 718 -10.08 31.70 -7.53
C TRP A 718 -11.54 31.59 -7.04
N LYS A 719 -12.13 32.68 -6.50
CA LYS A 719 -13.55 32.68 -6.12
C LYS A 719 -14.46 32.52 -7.34
N THR A 720 -14.15 33.19 -8.46
CA THR A 720 -14.89 33.02 -9.72
C THR A 720 -14.79 31.59 -10.25
N LEU A 721 -13.60 30.99 -10.16
CA LEU A 721 -13.33 29.62 -10.60
C LEU A 721 -14.10 28.56 -9.79
N LEU A 722 -14.18 28.72 -8.46
CA LEU A 722 -14.90 27.77 -7.60
C LEU A 722 -16.41 28.03 -7.53
N ALA A 723 -16.91 29.24 -7.80
CA ALA A 723 -18.34 29.58 -7.70
C ALA A 723 -19.34 28.60 -8.36
N PRO A 724 -19.10 28.05 -9.57
CA PRO A 724 -20.05 27.09 -10.20
C PRO A 724 -19.99 25.67 -9.60
N ALA A 725 -18.94 25.35 -8.83
CA ALA A 725 -18.73 24.06 -8.18
C ALA A 725 -19.54 23.95 -6.88
N MET A 726 -19.51 22.77 -6.27
CA MET A 726 -20.20 22.46 -5.02
C MET A 726 -19.68 23.36 -3.88
N GLN A 727 -20.56 24.20 -3.33
CA GLN A 727 -20.25 25.04 -2.19
C GLN A 727 -20.69 24.35 -0.90
N ILE A 728 -19.77 24.18 0.04
CA ILE A 728 -20.00 23.55 1.34
C ILE A 728 -19.74 24.58 2.46
N GLU A 729 -20.66 24.62 3.42
CA GLU A 729 -20.66 25.45 4.62
C GLU A 729 -21.07 24.55 5.80
N THR A 730 -20.10 24.20 6.64
CA THR A 730 -20.27 23.45 7.89
C THR A 730 -19.82 24.28 9.10
N PRO A 731 -20.16 23.90 10.34
CA PRO A 731 -19.60 24.52 11.54
C PRO A 731 -18.06 24.40 11.66
N ASP A 732 -17.43 23.43 10.99
CA ASP A 732 -15.98 23.25 10.99
C ASP A 732 -15.31 24.09 9.89
N ALA A 733 -14.84 25.28 10.27
CA ALA A 733 -14.14 26.21 9.36
C ALA A 733 -12.95 25.54 8.62
N LEU A 734 -12.05 24.89 9.37
CA LEU A 734 -10.89 24.21 8.81
C LEU A 734 -11.27 23.13 7.78
N LEU A 735 -12.35 22.37 8.00
CA LEU A 735 -12.81 21.38 7.04
C LEU A 735 -13.32 22.05 5.76
N ASN A 736 -14.10 23.13 5.89
CA ASN A 736 -14.57 23.91 4.74
C ASN A 736 -13.38 24.44 3.90
N ASP A 737 -12.29 24.83 4.54
CA ASP A 737 -11.10 25.37 3.89
C ASP A 737 -10.25 24.27 3.25
N ILE A 738 -10.07 23.11 3.91
CA ILE A 738 -9.42 21.93 3.31
C ILE A 738 -10.17 21.51 2.04
N ILE A 739 -11.51 21.50 2.04
CA ILE A 739 -12.35 21.13 0.88
C ILE A 739 -12.12 22.07 -0.33
N ARG A 740 -12.01 23.38 -0.09
CA ARG A 740 -11.75 24.37 -1.15
C ARG A 740 -10.30 24.32 -1.63
N ALA A 741 -9.35 24.28 -0.68
CA ALA A 741 -7.93 24.17 -0.96
C ALA A 741 -7.62 22.88 -1.74
N SER A 742 -8.32 21.77 -1.47
CA SER A 742 -8.18 20.51 -2.21
C SER A 742 -8.47 20.66 -3.71
N GLN A 743 -9.56 21.34 -4.08
CA GLN A 743 -9.87 21.61 -5.49
C GLN A 743 -8.81 22.51 -6.13
N VAL A 744 -8.34 23.54 -5.40
CA VAL A 744 -7.25 24.42 -5.85
C VAL A 744 -5.97 23.61 -6.06
N HIS A 745 -5.57 22.78 -5.11
CA HIS A 745 -4.36 21.96 -5.13
C HIS A 745 -4.33 20.96 -6.30
N CYS A 746 -5.48 20.39 -6.68
CA CYS A 746 -5.62 19.61 -7.91
C CYS A 746 -5.29 20.44 -9.17
N MET A 747 -5.82 21.65 -9.27
CA MET A 747 -5.54 22.56 -10.40
C MET A 747 -4.12 23.13 -10.37
N LEU A 748 -3.52 23.32 -9.19
CA LEU A 748 -2.12 23.71 -9.04
C LEU A 748 -1.17 22.58 -9.44
N ALA A 749 -1.50 21.33 -9.12
CA ALA A 749 -0.70 20.18 -9.54
C ALA A 749 -0.83 19.88 -11.03
N ALA A 750 -2.00 20.13 -11.65
CA ALA A 750 -2.26 19.83 -13.06
C ALA A 750 -1.40 20.65 -14.05
N ARG A 751 -1.38 20.20 -15.31
CA ARG A 751 -0.85 20.91 -16.48
C ARG A 751 -1.95 21.07 -17.55
N ASN A 752 -1.75 21.97 -18.48
CA ASN A 752 -2.64 22.23 -19.61
C ASN A 752 -1.91 22.00 -20.93
N GLU A 753 -2.66 21.64 -21.96
CA GLU A 753 -2.15 21.41 -23.31
C GLU A 753 -3.01 22.11 -24.36
N ASN A 754 -2.38 22.50 -25.47
CA ASN A 754 -3.02 23.10 -26.65
C ASN A 754 -3.90 24.32 -26.27
N GLY A 755 -3.34 25.31 -25.56
CA GLY A 755 -4.12 26.48 -25.12
C GLY A 755 -5.25 26.14 -24.13
N GLY A 756 -5.11 25.05 -23.39
CA GLY A 756 -6.09 24.56 -22.44
C GLY A 756 -7.21 23.69 -23.02
N GLU A 757 -7.09 23.19 -24.27
CA GLU A 757 -8.01 22.18 -24.82
C GLU A 757 -8.10 20.96 -23.89
N ARG A 758 -6.96 20.49 -23.39
CA ARG A 758 -6.83 19.32 -22.50
C ARG A 758 -6.13 19.68 -21.20
N ILE A 759 -6.35 18.87 -20.17
CA ILE A 759 -5.71 19.00 -18.86
C ILE A 759 -5.01 17.68 -18.54
N SER A 760 -3.76 17.75 -18.13
CA SER A 760 -3.00 16.61 -17.63
C SER A 760 -3.16 16.52 -16.10
N PRO A 761 -3.91 15.53 -15.58
CA PRO A 761 -4.26 15.43 -14.16
C PRO A 761 -3.12 14.81 -13.33
N TRP A 762 -2.07 15.58 -13.06
CA TRP A 762 -0.91 15.10 -12.30
C TRP A 762 -1.27 14.61 -10.90
N ALA A 763 -0.71 13.45 -10.50
CA ALA A 763 -0.97 12.77 -9.23
C ALA A 763 -0.13 13.26 -8.03
N SER A 764 0.85 14.13 -8.28
CA SER A 764 1.47 14.97 -7.25
C SER A 764 1.93 16.30 -7.84
N ALA A 765 2.26 17.28 -7.00
CA ALA A 765 2.89 18.49 -7.50
C ALA A 765 4.37 18.29 -7.94
N ASP A 766 5.07 17.25 -7.47
CA ASP A 766 6.55 17.25 -7.43
C ASP A 766 7.30 16.09 -8.09
N ARG A 767 6.65 14.99 -8.48
CA ARG A 767 7.35 13.82 -9.07
C ARG A 767 6.51 12.83 -9.88
N TYR A 768 5.20 12.77 -9.63
CA TYR A 768 4.25 11.93 -10.35
C TYR A 768 3.35 12.80 -11.22
N GLY A 769 3.40 12.55 -12.52
CA GLY A 769 2.52 13.17 -13.51
C GLY A 769 1.16 12.49 -13.57
N PRO A 770 0.49 12.46 -14.74
CA PRO A 770 -0.86 11.95 -14.90
C PRO A 770 -0.88 10.41 -14.95
N LEU A 771 -0.32 9.74 -13.93
CA LEU A 771 -0.29 8.28 -13.86
C LEU A 771 -1.73 7.77 -13.97
N GLU A 772 -2.04 6.95 -14.97
CA GLU A 772 -3.41 6.60 -15.31
C GLU A 772 -4.17 5.99 -14.13
N SER A 773 -3.54 5.10 -13.35
CA SER A 773 -4.13 4.45 -12.16
C SER A 773 -4.25 5.35 -10.91
N GLU A 774 -3.72 6.57 -10.94
CA GLU A 774 -3.87 7.53 -9.84
C GLU A 774 -4.76 8.72 -10.24
N SER A 775 -4.66 9.13 -11.49
CA SER A 775 -5.36 10.29 -12.06
C SER A 775 -6.88 10.20 -11.96
N ASN A 776 -7.44 8.99 -12.02
CA ASN A 776 -8.89 8.78 -11.95
C ASN A 776 -9.49 9.30 -10.65
N SER A 777 -8.82 9.12 -9.52
CA SER A 777 -9.25 9.68 -8.22
C SER A 777 -9.43 11.20 -8.29
N ILE A 778 -8.52 11.90 -8.97
CA ILE A 778 -8.48 13.35 -9.14
C ILE A 778 -9.64 13.79 -10.02
N ILE A 779 -9.75 13.20 -11.21
CA ILE A 779 -10.81 13.49 -12.19
C ILE A 779 -12.18 13.29 -11.52
N ARG A 780 -12.35 12.16 -10.84
CA ARG A 780 -13.62 11.75 -10.23
C ARG A 780 -13.98 12.60 -9.01
N GLY A 781 -13.03 12.92 -8.14
CA GLY A 781 -13.23 13.82 -6.99
C GLY A 781 -13.55 15.25 -7.40
N MET A 782 -12.86 15.75 -8.43
CA MET A 782 -13.12 17.06 -9.03
C MET A 782 -14.52 17.08 -9.69
N ASP A 783 -14.91 16.04 -10.43
CA ASP A 783 -16.24 15.94 -11.05
C ASP A 783 -17.36 15.85 -10.01
N MET A 784 -17.20 15.02 -8.99
CA MET A 784 -18.15 14.87 -7.87
C MET A 784 -18.29 16.14 -7.02
N THR A 785 -17.30 17.03 -7.05
CA THR A 785 -17.37 18.36 -6.42
C THR A 785 -17.72 19.49 -7.40
N GLY A 786 -18.05 19.17 -8.65
CA GLY A 786 -18.68 20.10 -9.61
C GLY A 786 -17.75 20.70 -10.66
N GLN A 787 -16.49 20.27 -10.73
CA GLN A 787 -15.47 20.73 -11.70
C GLN A 787 -15.56 19.95 -13.03
N ALA A 788 -16.74 19.90 -13.63
CA ALA A 788 -17.01 19.07 -14.81
C ALA A 788 -16.13 19.39 -16.04
N ASP A 789 -15.75 20.66 -16.26
CA ASP A 789 -14.83 21.02 -17.36
C ASP A 789 -13.40 20.49 -17.11
N PHE A 790 -12.93 20.51 -15.87
CA PHE A 790 -11.65 19.89 -15.49
C PHE A 790 -11.68 18.39 -15.77
N ALA A 791 -12.76 17.72 -15.36
CA ALA A 791 -12.92 16.28 -15.54
C ALA A 791 -12.98 15.90 -17.04
N ARG A 792 -13.82 16.58 -17.83
CA ARG A 792 -13.96 16.36 -19.28
C ARG A 792 -12.62 16.51 -20.01
N ARG A 793 -11.87 17.59 -19.75
CA ARG A 793 -10.55 17.84 -20.37
C ARG A 793 -9.47 16.87 -19.94
N SER A 794 -9.58 16.29 -18.74
CA SER A 794 -8.67 15.27 -18.23
C SER A 794 -8.98 13.89 -18.80
N LEU A 795 -10.25 13.59 -19.06
CA LEU A 795 -10.68 12.40 -19.79
C LEU A 795 -10.28 12.50 -21.27
N ASP A 796 -10.46 13.66 -21.90
CA ASP A 796 -9.95 13.93 -23.26
C ASP A 796 -8.41 13.72 -23.35
N PHE A 797 -7.65 14.13 -22.32
CA PHE A 797 -6.21 13.87 -22.22
C PHE A 797 -5.89 12.38 -22.14
N LEU A 798 -6.55 11.61 -21.26
CA LEU A 798 -6.26 10.18 -21.10
C LEU A 798 -6.72 9.35 -22.31
N LEU A 799 -7.80 9.76 -23.00
CA LEU A 799 -8.23 9.11 -24.25
C LEU A 799 -7.24 9.35 -25.41
N ASP A 800 -6.56 10.50 -25.46
CA ASP A 800 -5.46 10.76 -26.41
C ASP A 800 -4.25 9.82 -26.20
N HIS A 801 -4.16 9.21 -25.02
CA HIS A 801 -3.15 8.20 -24.66
C HIS A 801 -3.66 6.75 -24.85
N CYS A 802 -4.77 6.56 -25.58
CA CYS A 802 -5.24 5.24 -25.99
C CYS A 802 -4.49 4.74 -27.24
N GLY A 803 -3.64 3.71 -27.06
CA GLY A 803 -2.86 3.09 -28.13
C GLY A 803 -3.71 2.43 -29.23
N GLU A 804 -3.04 2.00 -30.31
CA GLU A 804 -3.68 1.24 -31.40
C GLU A 804 -4.22 -0.11 -30.89
N GLU A 805 -3.53 -0.69 -29.91
CA GLU A 805 -3.89 -1.91 -29.19
C GLU A 805 -5.20 -1.75 -28.40
N GLY A 806 -5.52 -0.53 -27.97
CA GLY A 806 -6.74 -0.20 -27.24
C GLY A 806 -6.62 -0.19 -25.71
N PHE A 807 -5.43 -0.14 -25.14
CA PHE A 807 -5.26 0.24 -23.73
C PHE A 807 -4.84 1.70 -23.59
N ILE A 808 -5.03 2.26 -22.39
CA ILE A 808 -4.60 3.61 -22.03
C ILE A 808 -3.39 3.48 -21.11
N THR A 809 -2.28 4.12 -21.46
CA THR A 809 -1.15 4.25 -20.53
C THR A 809 -0.40 5.55 -20.73
N THR A 810 0.05 6.12 -19.63
CA THR A 810 0.96 7.27 -19.60
C THR A 810 2.41 6.83 -19.30
N GLY A 811 2.65 5.52 -19.13
CA GLY A 811 3.96 4.94 -18.85
C GLY A 811 4.14 4.41 -17.43
N TYR A 812 3.06 4.14 -16.68
CA TYR A 812 3.13 3.54 -15.34
C TYR A 812 2.58 2.11 -15.29
N THR A 813 1.32 1.89 -15.68
CA THR A 813 0.64 0.58 -15.64
C THR A 813 -0.41 0.46 -16.75
N LEU A 814 -1.13 -0.67 -16.78
CA LEU A 814 -2.32 -0.87 -17.62
C LEU A 814 -3.65 -0.78 -16.85
N VAL A 815 -3.66 -0.97 -15.52
CA VAL A 815 -4.90 -1.08 -14.72
C VAL A 815 -5.79 0.17 -14.79
N GLY A 816 -5.17 1.35 -14.88
CA GLY A 816 -5.91 2.62 -15.05
C GLY A 816 -6.78 2.67 -16.32
N THR A 817 -6.56 1.78 -17.30
CA THR A 817 -7.45 1.62 -18.47
C THR A 817 -8.90 1.33 -18.05
N GLY A 818 -9.11 0.47 -17.05
CA GLY A 818 -10.45 0.17 -16.52
C GLY A 818 -11.05 1.34 -15.74
N GLU A 819 -10.25 1.96 -14.90
CA GLU A 819 -10.65 3.11 -14.10
C GLU A 819 -11.00 4.36 -14.92
N VAL A 820 -10.34 4.59 -16.07
CA VAL A 820 -10.69 5.69 -17.00
C VAL A 820 -12.06 5.46 -17.59
N LEU A 821 -12.38 4.22 -18.02
CA LEU A 821 -13.74 3.88 -18.48
C LEU A 821 -14.79 4.09 -17.38
N TRP A 822 -14.48 3.72 -16.14
CA TRP A 822 -15.38 3.91 -15.00
C TRP A 822 -15.63 5.40 -14.75
N THR A 823 -14.56 6.19 -14.67
CA THR A 823 -14.62 7.64 -14.41
C THR A 823 -15.34 8.38 -15.54
N LEU A 824 -15.10 7.99 -16.80
CA LEU A 824 -15.82 8.49 -17.99
C LEU A 824 -17.32 8.19 -17.92
N GLY A 825 -17.68 6.95 -17.57
CA GLY A 825 -19.08 6.54 -17.47
C GLY A 825 -19.84 7.30 -16.40
N GLU A 826 -19.23 7.53 -15.23
CA GLU A 826 -19.83 8.36 -14.19
C GLU A 826 -19.91 9.85 -14.57
N HIS A 827 -18.85 10.42 -15.17
CA HIS A 827 -18.85 11.81 -15.64
C HIS A 827 -20.00 12.07 -16.61
N TYR A 828 -20.18 11.21 -17.61
CA TYR A 828 -21.31 11.27 -18.52
C TYR A 828 -22.66 11.17 -17.80
N GLN A 829 -22.79 10.34 -16.77
CA GLN A 829 -24.05 10.25 -16.01
C GLN A 829 -24.42 11.56 -15.29
N ARG A 830 -23.43 12.35 -14.84
CA ARG A 830 -23.63 13.66 -14.20
C ARG A 830 -23.84 14.79 -15.22
N THR A 831 -23.08 14.82 -16.31
CA THR A 831 -23.15 15.92 -17.31
C THR A 831 -24.24 15.72 -18.37
N ARG A 832 -24.53 14.47 -18.73
CA ARG A 832 -25.40 14.07 -19.85
C ARG A 832 -25.00 14.68 -21.20
N ASP A 833 -23.71 14.94 -21.39
CA ASP A 833 -23.17 15.43 -22.66
C ASP A 833 -23.14 14.30 -23.71
N ARG A 834 -24.27 14.17 -24.42
CA ARG A 834 -24.48 13.16 -25.48
C ARG A 834 -23.60 13.38 -26.69
N ASP A 835 -23.17 14.61 -26.97
CA ASP A 835 -22.41 14.92 -28.17
C ASP A 835 -20.91 14.72 -27.92
N TRP A 836 -20.41 15.04 -26.72
CA TRP A 836 -19.11 14.57 -26.26
C TRP A 836 -19.03 13.04 -26.22
N LEU A 837 -20.00 12.35 -25.62
CA LEU A 837 -19.95 10.88 -25.57
C LEU A 837 -19.94 10.23 -26.96
N LYS A 838 -20.75 10.73 -27.91
CA LYS A 838 -20.68 10.26 -29.32
C LYS A 838 -19.32 10.52 -29.97
N LYS A 839 -18.65 11.64 -29.66
CA LYS A 839 -17.31 11.97 -30.18
C LYS A 839 -16.29 10.94 -29.72
N VAL A 840 -16.31 10.54 -28.45
CA VAL A 840 -15.32 9.63 -27.84
C VAL A 840 -15.71 8.14 -27.87
N ALA A 841 -16.96 7.81 -28.21
CA ALA A 841 -17.47 6.43 -28.26
C ALA A 841 -16.59 5.45 -29.06
N PRO A 842 -15.99 5.80 -30.23
CA PRO A 842 -15.10 4.89 -30.95
C PRO A 842 -13.87 4.44 -30.14
N ASP A 843 -13.29 5.34 -29.34
CA ASP A 843 -12.17 5.03 -28.46
C ASP A 843 -12.64 4.21 -27.25
N VAL A 844 -13.74 4.60 -26.61
CA VAL A 844 -14.38 3.85 -25.51
C VAL A 844 -14.67 2.40 -25.92
N VAL A 845 -15.22 2.17 -27.12
CA VAL A 845 -15.47 0.83 -27.66
C VAL A 845 -14.17 0.07 -27.97
N ARG A 846 -13.13 0.74 -28.47
CA ARG A 846 -11.80 0.13 -28.66
C ARG A 846 -11.22 -0.36 -27.34
N VAL A 847 -11.35 0.43 -26.27
CA VAL A 847 -10.89 0.07 -24.93
C VAL A 847 -11.68 -1.07 -24.31
N CYS A 848 -13.02 -1.05 -24.41
CA CYS A 848 -13.86 -2.16 -23.95
C CYS A 848 -13.46 -3.48 -24.65
N ARG A 849 -13.22 -3.44 -25.96
CA ARG A 849 -12.75 -4.60 -26.73
C ARG A 849 -11.37 -5.07 -26.32
N TRP A 850 -10.48 -4.20 -25.86
CA TRP A 850 -9.18 -4.61 -25.33
C TRP A 850 -9.34 -5.41 -24.03
N VAL A 851 -10.16 -4.92 -23.08
CA VAL A 851 -10.45 -5.63 -21.82
C VAL A 851 -11.04 -7.02 -22.10
N ILE A 852 -11.98 -7.13 -23.05
CA ILE A 852 -12.57 -8.41 -23.46
C ILE A 852 -11.48 -9.37 -24.00
N ARG A 853 -10.62 -8.90 -24.92
CA ARG A 853 -9.50 -9.73 -25.44
C ARG A 853 -8.50 -10.15 -24.35
N GLN A 854 -8.27 -9.35 -23.32
CA GLN A 854 -7.46 -9.78 -22.18
C GLN A 854 -8.10 -10.95 -21.44
N ARG A 855 -9.41 -10.93 -21.22
CA ARG A 855 -10.14 -12.05 -20.60
C ARG A 855 -10.10 -13.31 -21.45
N GLU A 856 -10.26 -13.19 -22.77
CA GLU A 856 -10.18 -14.34 -23.70
C GLU A 856 -8.87 -15.14 -23.52
N LYS A 857 -7.73 -14.48 -23.24
CA LYS A 857 -6.42 -15.12 -23.01
C LYS A 857 -6.41 -16.10 -21.81
N THR A 858 -7.32 -15.98 -20.85
CA THR A 858 -7.40 -16.85 -19.66
C THR A 858 -8.54 -17.87 -19.71
N MET A 859 -9.42 -17.82 -20.72
CA MET A 859 -10.60 -18.70 -20.85
C MET A 859 -10.24 -20.14 -21.28
N ARG A 860 -9.40 -20.81 -20.50
CA ARG A 860 -8.89 -22.17 -20.74
C ARG A 860 -9.48 -23.19 -19.78
N LEU A 861 -9.56 -24.44 -20.22
CA LEU A 861 -9.99 -25.56 -19.37
C LEU A 861 -8.76 -26.36 -18.89
N ASP A 862 -8.88 -26.94 -17.69
CA ASP A 862 -7.89 -27.90 -17.16
C ASP A 862 -7.90 -29.22 -17.96
N ALA A 863 -6.94 -30.11 -17.70
CA ALA A 863 -6.88 -31.44 -18.33
C ALA A 863 -8.07 -32.37 -17.99
N GLN A 864 -9.03 -31.94 -17.18
CA GLN A 864 -10.28 -32.65 -16.89
C GLN A 864 -11.53 -31.96 -17.48
N GLY A 865 -11.37 -30.81 -18.15
CA GLY A 865 -12.44 -30.05 -18.79
C GLY A 865 -13.15 -29.03 -17.90
N HIS A 866 -12.63 -28.70 -16.71
CA HIS A 866 -13.19 -27.64 -15.85
C HIS A 866 -12.54 -26.28 -16.13
N LYS A 867 -13.24 -25.18 -15.82
CA LYS A 867 -12.65 -23.84 -15.81
C LYS A 867 -11.46 -23.80 -14.83
N VAL A 868 -10.28 -23.39 -15.30
CA VAL A 868 -9.13 -23.10 -14.42
C VAL A 868 -9.46 -21.99 -13.40
N PRO A 869 -8.73 -21.85 -12.28
CA PRO A 869 -9.01 -20.83 -11.27
C PRO A 869 -9.12 -19.41 -11.86
N GLU A 870 -8.21 -19.05 -12.76
CA GLU A 870 -8.11 -17.75 -13.42
C GLU A 870 -9.05 -17.53 -14.62
N PHE A 871 -9.91 -18.51 -14.97
CA PHE A 871 -10.77 -18.41 -16.16
C PHE A 871 -11.57 -17.11 -16.19
N GLY A 872 -11.43 -16.35 -17.27
CA GLY A 872 -12.20 -15.13 -17.52
C GLY A 872 -11.71 -13.91 -16.73
N LEU A 873 -10.57 -14.00 -16.04
CA LEU A 873 -9.82 -12.87 -15.50
C LEU A 873 -8.89 -12.27 -16.56
N THR A 874 -8.35 -11.09 -16.30
CA THR A 874 -7.22 -10.55 -17.08
C THR A 874 -5.91 -11.32 -16.80
N PRO A 875 -4.92 -11.29 -17.72
CA PRO A 875 -3.63 -11.93 -17.50
C PRO A 875 -2.89 -11.35 -16.29
N PRO A 876 -1.91 -12.08 -15.73
CA PRO A 876 -1.05 -11.57 -14.66
C PRO A 876 -0.38 -10.26 -15.06
N GLY A 877 -0.36 -9.29 -14.15
CA GLY A 877 0.21 -7.97 -14.44
C GLY A 877 0.59 -7.18 -13.20
N VAL A 878 0.99 -5.93 -13.44
CA VAL A 878 1.48 -4.99 -12.43
C VAL A 878 0.42 -3.92 -12.15
N THR A 879 0.22 -3.60 -10.86
CA THR A 879 -0.80 -2.64 -10.39
C THR A 879 -0.23 -1.30 -9.94
N ALA A 880 0.98 -1.32 -9.37
CA ALA A 880 1.60 -0.18 -8.71
C ALA A 880 3.13 -0.39 -8.68
N ASP A 881 3.83 0.14 -7.67
CA ASP A 881 5.30 0.09 -7.58
C ASP A 881 5.90 -1.32 -7.70
N TRP A 882 5.29 -2.32 -7.05
CA TRP A 882 5.80 -3.68 -7.05
C TRP A 882 5.64 -4.34 -8.42
N ASP A 883 6.76 -4.43 -9.12
CA ASP A 883 6.90 -4.91 -10.50
C ASP A 883 6.68 -6.43 -10.68
N ARG A 884 5.80 -7.03 -9.87
CA ARG A 884 5.48 -8.46 -9.86
C ARG A 884 4.15 -8.72 -10.56
N TYR A 885 4.22 -9.54 -11.59
CA TYR A 885 3.08 -10.14 -12.30
C TYR A 885 2.36 -11.13 -11.36
N ALA A 886 1.09 -10.87 -11.12
CA ALA A 886 0.18 -11.75 -10.39
C ALA A 886 -1.26 -11.52 -10.88
N TYR A 887 -2.14 -12.49 -10.64
CA TYR A 887 -3.60 -12.30 -10.78
C TYR A 887 -4.12 -11.54 -9.57
N ARG A 888 -4.44 -10.26 -9.76
CA ARG A 888 -4.76 -9.30 -8.70
C ARG A 888 -6.24 -8.93 -8.79
N LEU A 889 -7.02 -9.30 -7.78
CA LEU A 889 -8.46 -9.06 -7.78
C LEU A 889 -8.82 -7.57 -7.82
N PHE A 890 -7.93 -6.69 -7.34
CA PHE A 890 -8.01 -5.24 -7.56
C PHE A 890 -8.06 -4.88 -9.06
N ASN A 891 -7.17 -5.44 -9.89
CA ASN A 891 -7.11 -5.11 -11.31
C ASN A 891 -8.40 -5.51 -12.02
N ASP A 892 -8.85 -6.75 -11.80
CA ASP A 892 -10.08 -7.26 -12.39
C ASP A 892 -11.31 -6.46 -11.91
N ALA A 893 -11.31 -5.96 -10.66
CA ALA A 893 -12.34 -5.07 -10.14
C ALA A 893 -12.44 -3.74 -10.91
N GLN A 894 -11.30 -3.09 -11.21
CA GLN A 894 -11.29 -1.85 -11.97
C GLN A 894 -11.67 -2.06 -13.44
N TYR A 895 -11.19 -3.14 -14.07
CA TYR A 895 -11.59 -3.49 -15.44
C TYR A 895 -13.08 -3.82 -15.56
N TYR A 896 -13.65 -4.54 -14.58
CA TYR A 896 -15.10 -4.79 -14.52
C TYR A 896 -15.89 -3.49 -14.38
N ALA A 897 -15.52 -2.63 -13.42
CA ALA A 897 -16.20 -1.35 -13.19
C ALA A 897 -16.17 -0.46 -14.44
N GLY A 898 -15.04 -0.45 -15.15
CA GLY A 898 -14.91 0.22 -16.43
C GLY A 898 -15.84 -0.33 -17.51
N LEU A 899 -15.88 -1.66 -17.66
CA LEU A 899 -16.69 -2.33 -18.69
C LEU A 899 -18.20 -2.16 -18.44
N GLU A 900 -18.65 -2.26 -17.18
CA GLU A 900 -20.04 -2.02 -16.79
C GLU A 900 -20.44 -0.56 -17.04
N ALA A 901 -19.64 0.40 -16.57
CA ALA A 901 -19.93 1.82 -16.72
C ALA A 901 -19.95 2.23 -18.20
N ALA A 902 -18.98 1.78 -19.01
CA ALA A 902 -18.91 2.05 -20.43
C ALA A 902 -20.10 1.43 -21.19
N GLY A 903 -20.40 0.14 -20.97
CA GLY A 903 -21.54 -0.53 -21.60
C GLY A 903 -22.88 0.15 -21.26
N ARG A 904 -23.03 0.63 -20.03
CA ARG A 904 -24.21 1.39 -19.57
C ARG A 904 -24.37 2.74 -20.27
N VAL A 905 -23.30 3.52 -20.47
CA VAL A 905 -23.40 4.85 -21.12
C VAL A 905 -23.47 4.76 -22.64
N LEU A 906 -22.79 3.79 -23.26
CA LEU A 906 -22.91 3.51 -24.70
C LEU A 906 -24.35 3.14 -25.08
N ALA A 907 -25.08 2.43 -24.22
CA ALA A 907 -26.49 2.14 -24.44
C ALA A 907 -27.38 3.40 -24.44
N ASP A 908 -27.05 4.44 -23.66
CA ASP A 908 -27.82 5.69 -23.62
C ASP A 908 -27.72 6.47 -24.96
N ILE A 909 -26.60 6.37 -25.68
CA ILE A 909 -26.46 6.91 -27.05
C ILE A 909 -26.84 5.92 -28.16
N ALA A 910 -27.33 4.72 -27.79
CA ALA A 910 -27.69 3.62 -28.69
C ALA A 910 -26.53 3.13 -29.59
N ASP A 911 -25.31 3.07 -29.03
CA ASP A 911 -24.16 2.48 -29.72
C ASP A 911 -24.35 0.96 -29.92
N PRO A 912 -24.11 0.41 -31.13
CA PRO A 912 -24.36 -1.01 -31.43
C PRO A 912 -23.45 -1.99 -30.67
N ALA A 913 -22.33 -1.55 -30.09
CA ALA A 913 -21.47 -2.41 -29.28
C ALA A 913 -21.99 -2.61 -27.85
N ALA A 914 -22.89 -1.74 -27.36
CA ALA A 914 -23.31 -1.71 -25.97
C ALA A 914 -23.89 -3.06 -25.44
N PRO A 915 -24.77 -3.79 -26.16
CA PRO A 915 -25.33 -5.03 -25.64
C PRO A 915 -24.28 -6.13 -25.39
N ALA A 916 -23.27 -6.23 -26.27
CA ALA A 916 -22.19 -7.19 -26.11
C ALA A 916 -21.29 -6.81 -24.92
N ILE A 917 -20.95 -5.52 -24.78
CA ILE A 917 -20.14 -5.02 -23.65
C ILE A 917 -20.85 -5.24 -22.31
N GLN A 918 -22.17 -5.04 -22.25
CA GLN A 918 -22.98 -5.28 -21.05
C GLN A 918 -23.03 -6.76 -20.66
N GLU A 919 -23.15 -7.66 -21.65
CA GLU A 919 -23.13 -9.10 -21.40
C GLU A 919 -21.75 -9.58 -20.93
N GLU A 920 -20.67 -9.11 -21.57
CA GLU A 920 -19.30 -9.41 -21.13
C GLU A 920 -19.02 -8.91 -19.70
N ALA A 921 -19.53 -7.72 -19.33
CA ALA A 921 -19.44 -7.24 -17.95
C ALA A 921 -20.20 -8.13 -16.96
N ARG A 922 -21.39 -8.63 -17.33
CA ARG A 922 -22.17 -9.59 -16.52
C ARG A 922 -21.39 -10.88 -16.30
N GLU A 923 -20.79 -11.45 -17.35
CA GLU A 923 -20.02 -12.70 -17.23
C GLU A 923 -18.71 -12.52 -16.46
N TYR A 924 -18.04 -11.39 -16.66
CA TYR A 924 -16.79 -11.06 -15.96
C TYR A 924 -17.00 -11.00 -14.44
N ARG A 925 -18.10 -10.40 -13.97
CA ARG A 925 -18.46 -10.37 -12.55
C ARG A 925 -18.55 -11.78 -11.95
N GLU A 926 -19.20 -12.71 -12.65
CA GLU A 926 -19.38 -14.09 -12.17
C GLU A 926 -18.05 -14.87 -12.20
N ASP A 927 -17.19 -14.65 -13.19
CA ASP A 927 -15.85 -15.25 -13.23
C ASP A 927 -14.94 -14.71 -12.12
N ILE A 928 -15.00 -13.41 -11.78
CA ILE A 928 -14.30 -12.83 -10.63
C ILE A 928 -14.80 -13.45 -9.31
N LEU A 929 -16.13 -13.53 -9.10
CA LEU A 929 -16.71 -14.13 -7.90
C LEU A 929 -16.34 -15.62 -7.74
N ARG A 930 -16.29 -16.36 -8.85
CA ARG A 930 -15.84 -17.76 -8.90
C ARG A 930 -14.36 -17.87 -8.50
N ALA A 931 -13.50 -17.03 -9.06
CA ALA A 931 -12.07 -17.00 -8.75
C ALA A 931 -11.82 -16.63 -7.28
N TYR A 932 -12.44 -15.55 -6.80
CA TYR A 932 -12.35 -15.07 -5.41
C TYR A 932 -12.76 -16.13 -4.39
N ARG A 933 -13.91 -16.80 -4.59
CA ARG A 933 -14.37 -17.87 -3.69
C ARG A 933 -13.49 -19.11 -3.76
N TRP A 934 -12.90 -19.42 -4.92
CA TRP A 934 -11.94 -20.51 -5.06
C TRP A 934 -10.68 -20.26 -4.22
N ILE A 935 -10.17 -19.03 -4.17
CA ILE A 935 -8.99 -18.69 -3.37
C ILE A 935 -9.32 -18.56 -1.88
N GLN A 936 -10.43 -17.91 -1.53
CA GLN A 936 -10.89 -17.75 -0.14
C GLN A 936 -11.08 -19.11 0.55
N ALA A 937 -11.68 -20.10 -0.14
CA ALA A 937 -11.84 -21.45 0.40
C ALA A 937 -10.52 -22.14 0.79
N ARG A 938 -9.40 -21.72 0.19
CA ARG A 938 -8.05 -22.28 0.40
C ARG A 938 -7.19 -21.48 1.36
N MET A 939 -7.62 -20.25 1.69
CA MET A 939 -6.98 -19.39 2.67
C MET A 939 -7.56 -19.68 4.07
N PRO A 940 -6.73 -19.74 5.13
CA PRO A 940 -7.22 -19.84 6.51
C PRO A 940 -8.15 -18.69 6.89
N VAL A 941 -9.17 -18.98 7.69
CA VAL A 941 -9.99 -17.98 8.36
C VAL A 941 -9.13 -17.04 9.21
N VAL A 942 -9.61 -15.82 9.42
CA VAL A 942 -8.90 -14.76 10.14
C VAL A 942 -9.59 -14.40 11.45
N PRO A 943 -8.84 -14.05 12.53
CA PRO A 943 -9.41 -13.79 13.84
C PRO A 943 -10.02 -12.39 13.95
N LEU A 944 -11.11 -12.26 14.71
CA LEU A 944 -11.74 -11.00 15.08
C LEU A 944 -11.51 -10.66 16.56
N GLY A 945 -11.65 -9.38 16.90
CA GLY A 945 -11.46 -8.84 18.25
C GLY A 945 -12.51 -9.32 19.27
N ASP A 946 -13.68 -9.77 18.79
CA ASP A 946 -14.67 -10.45 19.60
C ASP A 946 -14.26 -11.89 19.98
N GLY A 947 -13.19 -12.44 19.39
CA GLY A 947 -12.73 -13.82 19.61
C GLY A 947 -13.43 -14.86 18.72
N THR A 948 -14.23 -14.44 17.73
CA THR A 948 -14.66 -15.29 16.62
C THR A 948 -13.65 -15.24 15.46
N TRP A 949 -13.91 -16.02 14.42
CA TRP A 949 -13.09 -16.10 13.21
C TRP A 949 -13.99 -16.03 11.98
N THR A 950 -13.54 -15.33 10.95
CA THR A 950 -14.31 -15.09 9.72
C THR A 950 -13.55 -15.49 8.46
N LEU A 951 -14.25 -15.51 7.33
CA LEU A 951 -13.66 -15.82 6.03
C LEU A 951 -12.60 -14.79 5.66
N ALA A 952 -11.53 -15.24 5.03
CA ALA A 952 -10.43 -14.38 4.61
C ALA A 952 -10.80 -13.46 3.42
N ASP A 953 -9.97 -12.43 3.25
CA ASP A 953 -10.03 -11.38 2.23
C ASP A 953 -8.82 -11.47 1.25
N PRO A 954 -8.65 -12.57 0.50
CA PRO A 954 -7.49 -12.78 -0.36
C PRO A 954 -7.35 -11.71 -1.45
N ALA A 955 -6.13 -11.16 -1.62
CA ALA A 955 -5.83 -10.13 -2.64
C ALA A 955 -5.32 -10.71 -3.96
N LEU A 956 -4.62 -11.85 -3.92
CA LEU A 956 -3.98 -12.51 -5.07
C LEU A 956 -4.54 -13.92 -5.25
N LEU A 957 -4.81 -14.35 -6.48
CA LEU A 957 -5.33 -15.69 -6.78
C LEU A 957 -4.31 -16.82 -6.49
N ASP A 958 -3.02 -16.50 -6.54
CA ASP A 958 -1.89 -17.42 -6.37
C ASP A 958 -1.29 -17.42 -4.93
N CYS A 959 -1.97 -16.81 -3.95
CA CYS A 959 -1.48 -16.69 -2.57
C CYS A 959 -2.49 -17.25 -1.54
N PHE A 960 -2.21 -18.41 -0.93
CA PHE A 960 -3.05 -19.04 0.10
C PHE A 960 -2.90 -18.39 1.51
N GLY A 961 -2.88 -17.05 1.56
CA GLY A 961 -2.70 -16.25 2.77
C GLY A 961 -2.55 -14.76 2.49
N ARG A 962 -2.19 -13.99 3.52
CA ARG A 962 -1.84 -12.58 3.39
C ARG A 962 -0.55 -12.46 2.55
N VAL A 963 -0.40 -11.43 1.74
CA VAL A 963 0.70 -11.36 0.76
C VAL A 963 2.08 -11.35 1.44
N GLU A 964 2.19 -10.66 2.58
CA GLU A 964 3.40 -10.57 3.38
C GLU A 964 3.90 -11.91 3.97
N ASP A 965 3.00 -12.89 4.16
CA ASP A 965 3.32 -14.22 4.69
C ASP A 965 4.05 -15.12 3.67
N PHE A 966 3.75 -14.90 2.38
CA PHE A 966 4.21 -15.71 1.25
C PHE A 966 5.24 -15.00 0.37
N LEU A 967 5.36 -13.68 0.49
CA LEU A 967 6.29 -12.82 -0.24
C LEU A 967 6.89 -11.74 0.70
N PRO A 968 7.54 -12.12 1.82
CA PRO A 968 8.23 -11.18 2.71
C PRO A 968 9.46 -10.57 2.01
N ALA A 969 9.86 -9.38 2.45
CA ALA A 969 11.03 -8.64 1.92
C ALA A 969 10.98 -8.23 0.43
N GLU A 970 9.94 -8.59 -0.34
CA GLU A 970 9.66 -7.96 -1.63
C GLU A 970 9.11 -6.53 -1.44
N ASP A 971 9.17 -5.69 -2.48
CA ASP A 971 8.74 -4.28 -2.49
C ASP A 971 9.24 -3.44 -1.29
N GLY A 972 10.51 -3.61 -0.89
CA GLY A 972 11.06 -2.90 0.27
C GLY A 972 10.39 -3.27 1.60
N ASN A 973 9.90 -4.52 1.72
CA ASN A 973 9.12 -5.04 2.84
C ASN A 973 7.72 -4.42 3.00
N ARG A 974 7.17 -3.81 1.93
CA ARG A 974 5.82 -3.22 1.90
C ARG A 974 4.72 -4.17 1.42
N THR A 975 5.02 -5.44 1.11
CA THR A 975 4.04 -6.38 0.50
C THR A 975 2.73 -6.54 1.26
N TRP A 976 2.69 -6.22 2.55
CA TRP A 976 1.47 -6.21 3.36
C TRP A 976 0.41 -5.21 2.87
N CYS A 977 0.79 -4.09 2.22
CA CYS A 977 -0.18 -3.09 1.76
C CYS A 977 -1.03 -3.61 0.59
N TYR A 978 -0.53 -4.59 -0.19
CA TYR A 978 -1.33 -5.26 -1.22
C TYR A 978 -2.48 -6.08 -0.61
N SER A 979 -2.44 -6.35 0.69
CA SER A 979 -3.52 -6.98 1.46
C SER A 979 -4.46 -5.96 2.15
N ILE A 980 -4.22 -4.64 2.07
CA ILE A 980 -4.94 -3.61 2.86
C ILE A 980 -5.32 -2.36 2.05
N ASP A 981 -4.43 -1.84 1.23
CA ASP A 981 -4.62 -0.60 0.46
C ASP A 981 -5.26 -0.94 -0.90
N ILE A 982 -4.84 -2.04 -1.53
CA ILE A 982 -5.39 -2.56 -2.81
C ILE A 982 -5.80 -4.04 -2.69
N GLY A 983 -6.49 -4.35 -1.59
CA GLY A 983 -6.98 -5.70 -1.25
C GLY A 983 -8.40 -6.02 -1.74
N ALA A 984 -8.98 -7.11 -1.20
CA ALA A 984 -10.27 -7.64 -1.68
C ALA A 984 -11.49 -6.72 -1.49
N HIS A 985 -11.43 -5.73 -0.58
CA HIS A 985 -12.50 -4.75 -0.35
C HIS A 985 -12.81 -3.89 -1.58
N HIS A 986 -11.89 -3.80 -2.56
CA HIS A 986 -12.20 -3.18 -3.86
C HIS A 986 -13.29 -3.94 -4.63
N LEU A 987 -13.42 -5.27 -4.45
CA LEU A 987 -14.56 -6.02 -4.98
C LEU A 987 -15.89 -5.49 -4.44
N VAL A 988 -15.93 -4.98 -3.20
CA VAL A 988 -17.12 -4.32 -2.64
C VAL A 988 -17.25 -2.90 -3.20
N ALA A 989 -16.16 -2.11 -3.17
CA ALA A 989 -16.16 -0.70 -3.59
C ALA A 989 -16.45 -0.50 -5.10
N ASN A 990 -16.26 -1.54 -5.92
CA ASN A 990 -16.58 -1.61 -7.35
C ASN A 990 -17.88 -2.41 -7.66
N GLY A 991 -18.65 -2.85 -6.65
CA GLY A 991 -19.98 -3.45 -6.83
C GLY A 991 -20.02 -4.94 -7.23
N ILE A 992 -18.91 -5.66 -7.11
CA ILE A 992 -18.82 -7.10 -7.39
C ILE A 992 -19.36 -7.91 -6.20
N LEU A 993 -18.87 -7.64 -4.99
CA LEU A 993 -19.40 -8.21 -3.75
C LEU A 993 -20.58 -7.35 -3.24
N ASP A 994 -21.59 -8.02 -2.67
CA ASP A 994 -22.71 -7.34 -2.02
C ASP A 994 -22.22 -6.65 -0.74
N PRO A 995 -22.29 -5.30 -0.65
CA PRO A 995 -21.80 -4.57 0.51
C PRO A 995 -22.49 -4.98 1.82
N THR A 996 -23.73 -5.49 1.77
CA THR A 996 -24.52 -5.86 2.95
C THR A 996 -24.33 -7.33 3.39
N SER A 997 -23.55 -8.11 2.65
CA SER A 997 -23.31 -9.53 2.95
C SER A 997 -22.50 -9.76 4.24
N LYS A 998 -22.63 -10.97 4.81
CA LYS A 998 -21.82 -11.45 5.93
C LYS A 998 -20.34 -11.58 5.59
N GLU A 999 -20.04 -11.99 4.37
CA GLU A 999 -18.70 -12.01 3.79
C GLU A 999 -18.04 -10.62 3.80
N THR A 1000 -18.78 -9.58 3.41
CA THR A 1000 -18.29 -8.19 3.50
C THR A 1000 -18.19 -7.71 4.96
N GLU A 1001 -19.13 -8.09 5.82
CA GLU A 1001 -19.10 -7.73 7.25
C GLU A 1001 -17.83 -8.25 7.93
N GLY A 1002 -17.53 -9.55 7.77
CA GLY A 1002 -16.30 -10.15 8.30
C GLY A 1002 -15.02 -9.51 7.74
N MET A 1003 -15.00 -9.19 6.45
CA MET A 1003 -13.88 -8.49 5.82
C MET A 1003 -13.62 -7.12 6.46
N ILE A 1004 -14.65 -6.30 6.69
CA ILE A 1004 -14.46 -4.97 7.29
C ILE A 1004 -14.17 -5.04 8.80
N ASP A 1005 -14.75 -5.99 9.54
CA ASP A 1005 -14.41 -6.20 10.95
C ASP A 1005 -12.94 -6.64 11.09
N TYR A 1006 -12.42 -7.50 10.21
CA TYR A 1006 -11.00 -7.89 10.23
C TYR A 1006 -10.04 -6.73 9.88
N LEU A 1007 -10.42 -5.88 8.91
CA LEU A 1007 -9.65 -4.68 8.60
C LEU A 1007 -9.54 -3.75 9.82
N GLU A 1008 -10.61 -3.63 10.60
CA GLU A 1008 -10.68 -2.73 11.76
C GLU A 1008 -10.05 -3.31 13.04
N ASP A 1009 -10.31 -4.58 13.35
CA ASP A 1009 -9.79 -5.24 14.57
C ASP A 1009 -8.28 -5.53 14.49
N VAL A 1010 -7.76 -5.69 13.28
CA VAL A 1010 -6.39 -6.12 13.03
C VAL A 1010 -5.63 -5.15 12.14
N GLN A 1011 -6.03 -4.99 10.87
CA GLN A 1011 -5.15 -4.41 9.86
C GLN A 1011 -4.88 -2.92 10.03
N PHE A 1012 -5.91 -2.13 10.36
CA PHE A 1012 -5.79 -0.69 10.63
C PHE A 1012 -5.11 -0.37 11.95
N LEU A 1013 -4.91 -1.35 12.83
CA LEU A 1013 -4.21 -1.15 14.10
C LEU A 1013 -2.72 -1.53 14.04
N ARG A 1014 -2.25 -2.19 12.98
CA ARG A 1014 -0.82 -2.52 12.77
C ARG A 1014 0.03 -1.25 12.59
N SER A 1015 1.34 -1.40 12.77
CA SER A 1015 2.31 -0.32 12.55
C SER A 1015 2.28 0.19 11.11
N GLY A 1016 2.25 1.50 10.93
CA GLY A 1016 2.30 2.13 9.62
C GLY A 1016 3.70 2.35 9.06
N MET A 1017 3.76 2.74 7.79
CA MET A 1017 5.03 3.11 7.16
C MET A 1017 5.47 4.50 7.66
N GLY A 1018 6.53 4.54 8.47
CA GLY A 1018 7.16 5.77 8.97
C GLY A 1018 6.48 6.43 10.18
N ASP A 1019 5.26 6.04 10.54
CA ASP A 1019 4.53 6.56 11.71
C ASP A 1019 3.40 5.60 12.13
N TYR A 1020 2.65 5.95 13.17
CA TYR A 1020 1.51 5.19 13.73
C TYR A 1020 1.89 3.75 14.13
N PRO A 1021 2.76 3.59 15.16
CA PRO A 1021 3.16 2.26 15.65
C PRO A 1021 1.97 1.53 16.29
N GLU A 1022 1.96 0.20 16.15
CA GLU A 1022 0.85 -0.65 16.58
C GLU A 1022 0.46 -0.48 18.06
N GLU A 1023 1.45 -0.33 18.95
CA GLU A 1023 1.22 -0.08 20.38
C GLU A 1023 0.32 1.15 20.61
N LYS A 1024 0.70 2.30 20.03
CA LYS A 1024 -0.07 3.55 20.09
C LYS A 1024 -1.45 3.42 19.43
N ASN A 1025 -1.54 2.71 18.30
CA ASN A 1025 -2.82 2.52 17.61
C ASN A 1025 -3.82 1.72 18.46
N ARG A 1026 -3.33 0.77 19.26
CA ARG A 1026 -4.15 -0.07 20.15
C ARG A 1026 -4.55 0.63 21.46
N GLU A 1027 -3.90 1.74 21.85
CA GLU A 1027 -4.30 2.56 23.00
C GLU A 1027 -5.62 3.33 22.74
N ASP A 1028 -5.84 3.80 21.50
CA ASP A 1028 -7.09 4.45 21.07
C ASP A 1028 -7.53 3.91 19.70
N VAL A 1029 -8.17 2.75 19.71
CA VAL A 1029 -8.75 2.09 18.52
C VAL A 1029 -9.84 2.92 17.83
N PHE A 1030 -10.40 3.94 18.49
CA PHE A 1030 -11.41 4.80 17.90
C PHE A 1030 -10.79 5.92 17.06
N CYS A 1031 -9.72 6.56 17.53
CA CYS A 1031 -9.02 7.60 16.78
C CYS A 1031 -7.98 7.04 15.80
N PHE A 1032 -7.35 5.90 16.08
CA PHE A 1032 -6.38 5.27 15.18
C PHE A 1032 -6.97 4.16 14.28
N GLY A 1033 -8.22 3.75 14.47
CA GLY A 1033 -8.97 2.89 13.54
C GLY A 1033 -9.58 3.65 12.35
N GLY A 1034 -10.20 2.94 11.41
CA GLY A 1034 -10.90 3.53 10.26
C GLY A 1034 -10.04 3.95 9.05
N PHE A 1035 -8.73 3.70 9.07
CA PHE A 1035 -7.85 4.02 7.93
C PHE A 1035 -6.64 3.10 7.81
N ALA A 1036 -6.25 2.81 6.57
CA ALA A 1036 -5.05 2.04 6.23
C ALA A 1036 -3.76 2.79 6.57
N LYS A 1037 -2.69 2.04 6.85
CA LYS A 1037 -1.46 2.55 7.49
C LYS A 1037 -0.29 2.74 6.52
N LEU A 1038 -0.57 2.94 5.23
CA LEU A 1038 0.39 3.36 4.20
C LEU A 1038 -0.16 4.54 3.36
N GLN A 1039 -1.25 4.32 2.62
CA GLN A 1039 -2.01 5.35 1.90
C GLN A 1039 -3.50 5.23 2.26
N PRO A 1040 -3.96 5.98 3.28
CA PRO A 1040 -5.33 5.95 3.81
C PRO A 1040 -6.43 5.91 2.75
N TYR A 1041 -6.29 6.63 1.64
CA TYR A 1041 -7.35 6.76 0.64
C TYR A 1041 -7.36 5.65 -0.43
N TYR A 1042 -6.27 4.90 -0.63
CA TYR A 1042 -6.29 3.74 -1.53
C TYR A 1042 -7.26 2.64 -1.06
N CYS A 1043 -7.40 2.46 0.26
CA CYS A 1043 -8.19 1.40 0.89
C CYS A 1043 -9.72 1.50 0.66
N ARG A 1044 -10.25 2.66 0.23
CA ARG A 1044 -11.68 2.83 -0.15
C ARG A 1044 -12.72 2.39 0.90
N ILE A 1045 -12.33 2.24 2.17
CA ILE A 1045 -13.17 1.66 3.23
C ILE A 1045 -14.35 2.57 3.62
N ALA A 1046 -14.17 3.89 3.55
CA ALA A 1046 -15.26 4.84 3.78
C ALA A 1046 -16.39 4.62 2.75
N GLU A 1047 -16.06 4.38 1.49
CA GLU A 1047 -17.04 4.07 0.45
C GLU A 1047 -17.77 2.74 0.69
N VAL A 1048 -17.10 1.72 1.24
CA VAL A 1048 -17.74 0.47 1.67
C VAL A 1048 -18.74 0.73 2.81
N HIS A 1049 -18.38 1.55 3.82
CA HIS A 1049 -19.35 1.98 4.85
C HIS A 1049 -20.51 2.80 4.24
N ALA A 1050 -20.26 3.64 3.25
CA ALA A 1050 -21.29 4.43 2.57
C ALA A 1050 -22.30 3.56 1.82
N MET A 1051 -21.82 2.50 1.15
CA MET A 1051 -22.63 1.49 0.47
C MET A 1051 -23.47 0.67 1.46
N ARG A 1052 -22.97 0.46 2.69
CA ARG A 1052 -23.67 -0.22 3.79
C ARG A 1052 -24.66 0.66 4.58
N ASP A 1053 -24.70 1.97 4.32
CA ASP A 1053 -25.40 2.97 5.16
C ASP A 1053 -24.90 3.02 6.62
N ASP A 1054 -23.64 2.63 6.86
CA ASP A 1054 -23.02 2.49 8.18
C ASP A 1054 -22.44 3.83 8.67
N VAL A 1055 -23.34 4.69 9.16
CA VAL A 1055 -23.10 6.14 9.36
C VAL A 1055 -21.92 6.44 10.28
N LYS A 1056 -21.83 5.81 11.45
CA LYS A 1056 -20.78 6.12 12.44
C LYS A 1056 -19.39 5.68 11.98
N PRO A 1057 -19.20 4.45 11.45
CA PRO A 1057 -17.95 4.07 10.80
C PRO A 1057 -17.56 4.98 9.64
N PHE A 1058 -18.49 5.37 8.74
CA PHE A 1058 -18.19 6.35 7.68
C PHE A 1058 -17.60 7.65 8.23
N ILE A 1059 -18.29 8.28 9.19
CA ILE A 1059 -17.87 9.57 9.77
C ILE A 1059 -16.51 9.46 10.44
N ARG A 1060 -16.29 8.39 11.22
CA ARG A 1060 -15.01 8.14 11.89
C ARG A 1060 -13.89 7.91 10.88
N SER A 1061 -14.07 7.06 9.88
CA SER A 1061 -13.05 6.77 8.87
C SER A 1061 -12.70 8.03 8.04
N TYR A 1062 -13.69 8.82 7.65
CA TYR A 1062 -13.50 10.10 6.96
C TYR A 1062 -12.72 11.11 7.81
N PHE A 1063 -13.13 11.36 9.06
CA PHE A 1063 -12.45 12.33 9.92
C PHE A 1063 -11.07 11.87 10.43
N ASN A 1064 -10.84 10.57 10.63
CA ASN A 1064 -9.55 10.05 11.09
C ASN A 1064 -8.48 10.10 9.99
N ALA A 1065 -8.84 9.90 8.71
CA ALA A 1065 -7.87 9.89 7.61
C ALA A 1065 -7.24 11.27 7.34
N ILE A 1066 -8.03 12.35 7.33
CA ILE A 1066 -7.61 13.72 7.00
C ILE A 1066 -6.35 14.18 7.78
N PRO A 1067 -6.32 14.19 9.13
CA PRO A 1067 -5.18 14.70 9.90
C PRO A 1067 -3.88 13.91 9.72
N THR A 1068 -3.92 12.71 9.16
CA THR A 1068 -2.73 11.86 8.97
C THR A 1068 -1.81 12.34 7.84
N LEU A 1069 -2.38 13.06 6.86
CA LEU A 1069 -1.68 13.49 5.64
C LEU A 1069 -1.73 15.01 5.39
N VAL A 1070 -2.66 15.75 5.97
CA VAL A 1070 -2.82 17.20 5.67
C VAL A 1070 -1.84 18.07 6.45
N SER A 1071 -1.14 18.97 5.74
CA SER A 1071 -0.38 20.09 6.31
C SER A 1071 -1.31 21.24 6.70
N ARG A 1072 -1.19 21.80 7.90
CA ARG A 1072 -1.92 23.03 8.29
C ARG A 1072 -1.34 24.31 7.71
N GLU A 1073 -0.05 24.30 7.34
CA GLU A 1073 0.59 25.51 6.81
C GLU A 1073 0.19 25.80 5.35
N ASN A 1074 -0.28 24.79 4.60
CA ASN A 1074 -0.64 24.93 3.19
C ASN A 1074 -1.90 24.14 2.73
N LEU A 1075 -2.54 23.36 3.60
CA LEU A 1075 -3.73 22.55 3.34
C LEU A 1075 -3.60 21.50 2.21
N SER A 1076 -2.37 21.10 1.85
CA SER A 1076 -2.14 20.01 0.89
C SER A 1076 -1.91 18.66 1.59
N PHE A 1077 -2.19 17.56 0.88
CA PHE A 1077 -2.00 16.19 1.34
C PHE A 1077 -0.60 15.68 0.99
N TRP A 1078 0.04 14.96 1.91
CA TRP A 1078 1.19 14.11 1.63
C TRP A 1078 0.78 12.76 1.03
N GLU A 1079 1.72 12.08 0.37
CA GLU A 1079 1.54 10.70 -0.08
C GLU A 1079 1.54 9.70 1.07
N HIS A 1080 2.50 9.85 1.97
CA HIS A 1080 2.68 8.98 3.14
C HIS A 1080 2.88 9.82 4.40
N PHE A 1081 2.82 9.15 5.55
CA PHE A 1081 3.10 9.77 6.84
C PHE A 1081 4.55 10.30 6.92
N HIS A 1082 4.81 11.17 7.89
CA HIS A 1082 6.17 11.64 8.20
C HIS A 1082 6.89 12.38 7.04
N ASN A 1083 6.13 13.05 6.16
CA ASN A 1083 6.61 13.76 4.96
C ASN A 1083 7.35 12.87 3.95
N ILE A 1084 7.03 11.58 3.92
CA ILE A 1084 7.69 10.63 3.03
C ILE A 1084 7.09 10.72 1.62
N ALA A 1085 7.97 10.64 0.63
CA ALA A 1085 7.68 10.62 -0.80
C ALA A 1085 7.03 11.92 -1.34
N GLY A 1086 5.91 11.85 -2.08
CA GLY A 1086 5.32 12.99 -2.80
C GLY A 1086 4.57 13.99 -1.90
N TRP A 1087 4.66 15.29 -2.23
CA TRP A 1087 3.89 16.36 -1.57
C TRP A 1087 2.86 16.98 -2.51
N ASN A 1088 1.77 17.48 -1.93
CA ASN A 1088 0.51 17.70 -2.64
C ASN A 1088 0.18 16.49 -3.54
N LYS A 1089 0.09 15.30 -2.91
CA LYS A 1089 -0.30 14.04 -3.56
C LYS A 1089 -1.80 14.10 -3.85
N THR A 1090 -2.11 14.59 -5.03
CA THR A 1090 -3.48 14.83 -5.50
C THR A 1090 -4.30 13.56 -5.68
N HIS A 1091 -3.68 12.38 -5.73
CA HIS A 1091 -4.39 11.10 -5.59
C HIS A 1091 -5.21 11.03 -4.29
N GLU A 1092 -4.56 11.28 -3.15
CA GLU A 1092 -5.21 11.28 -1.83
C GLU A 1092 -6.26 12.39 -1.77
N THR A 1093 -5.93 13.59 -2.29
CA THR A 1093 -6.87 14.72 -2.42
C THR A 1093 -8.11 14.38 -3.26
N GLY A 1094 -7.95 13.63 -4.35
CA GLY A 1094 -9.04 13.24 -5.25
C GLY A 1094 -10.02 12.29 -4.56
N TRP A 1095 -9.51 11.28 -3.86
CA TRP A 1095 -10.34 10.39 -3.04
C TRP A 1095 -10.97 11.10 -1.84
N PHE A 1096 -10.25 12.01 -1.18
CA PHE A 1096 -10.83 12.88 -0.16
C PHE A 1096 -12.02 13.68 -0.71
N LEU A 1097 -11.95 14.24 -1.92
CA LEU A 1097 -13.06 14.95 -2.55
C LEU A 1097 -14.23 14.00 -2.91
N CYS A 1098 -13.96 12.77 -3.37
CA CYS A 1098 -15.00 11.73 -3.54
C CYS A 1098 -15.74 11.44 -2.23
N GLN A 1099 -15.01 11.21 -1.14
CA GLN A 1099 -15.59 10.93 0.19
C GLN A 1099 -16.31 12.17 0.76
N THR A 1100 -15.80 13.37 0.51
CA THR A 1100 -16.46 14.65 0.84
C THR A 1100 -17.81 14.76 0.15
N ALA A 1101 -17.90 14.44 -1.14
CA ALA A 1101 -19.18 14.48 -1.85
C ALA A 1101 -20.16 13.44 -1.26
N LEU A 1102 -19.70 12.22 -0.97
CA LEU A 1102 -20.51 11.17 -0.32
C LEU A 1102 -21.04 11.56 1.06
N LEU A 1103 -20.29 12.33 1.86
CA LEU A 1103 -20.73 12.84 3.17
C LEU A 1103 -22.05 13.63 3.07
N PHE A 1104 -22.18 14.43 2.00
CA PHE A 1104 -23.27 15.39 1.80
C PHE A 1104 -24.37 14.93 0.83
N VAL A 1105 -24.05 14.09 -0.16
CA VAL A 1105 -24.98 13.63 -1.20
C VAL A 1105 -24.69 12.17 -1.59
N GLY A 1106 -25.72 11.36 -1.73
CA GLY A 1106 -25.60 9.95 -2.17
C GLY A 1106 -26.62 9.58 -3.25
N GLU A 1107 -26.27 8.63 -4.12
CA GLU A 1107 -27.07 8.29 -5.30
C GLU A 1107 -27.38 6.77 -5.35
N ARG A 1108 -28.38 6.32 -4.59
CA ARG A 1108 -28.70 4.90 -4.41
C ARG A 1108 -29.84 4.46 -5.33
N GLY A 1109 -29.54 3.76 -6.42
CA GLY A 1109 -30.56 3.31 -7.38
C GLY A 1109 -31.33 4.48 -8.01
N ASP A 1110 -32.60 4.63 -7.69
CA ASP A 1110 -33.43 5.77 -8.10
C ASP A 1110 -33.69 6.81 -6.99
N GLU A 1111 -32.95 6.72 -5.88
CA GLU A 1111 -33.01 7.62 -4.73
C GLU A 1111 -31.87 8.65 -4.73
N LEU A 1112 -32.21 9.91 -4.46
CA LEU A 1112 -31.25 10.97 -4.14
C LEU A 1112 -31.21 11.18 -2.61
N TRP A 1113 -30.08 10.85 -1.99
CA TRP A 1113 -29.85 11.00 -0.57
C TRP A 1113 -29.17 12.32 -0.25
N LEU A 1114 -29.68 13.05 0.73
CA LEU A 1114 -29.20 14.36 1.18
C LEU A 1114 -28.79 14.28 2.66
N ALA A 1115 -27.61 14.83 2.95
CA ALA A 1115 -26.92 14.72 4.25
C ALA A 1115 -26.78 13.27 4.78
N PRO A 1116 -26.51 12.24 3.92
CA PRO A 1116 -26.58 10.84 4.32
C PRO A 1116 -25.65 10.47 5.47
N PHE A 1117 -24.51 11.15 5.61
CA PHE A 1117 -23.51 10.88 6.65
C PHE A 1117 -23.07 12.14 7.40
N VAL A 1118 -23.82 13.23 7.33
CA VAL A 1118 -23.50 14.44 8.10
C VAL A 1118 -23.49 14.11 9.60
N THR A 1119 -22.41 14.54 10.29
CA THR A 1119 -22.25 14.30 11.73
C THR A 1119 -23.29 15.04 12.55
N ASN A 1120 -23.79 14.40 13.62
CA ASN A 1120 -24.81 15.01 14.47
C ASN A 1120 -24.25 16.14 15.37
N HIS A 1121 -22.92 16.24 15.51
CA HIS A 1121 -22.21 17.35 16.17
C HIS A 1121 -22.38 18.70 15.44
N TRP A 1122 -22.88 18.72 14.20
CA TRP A 1122 -23.17 19.95 13.45
C TRP A 1122 -24.62 20.46 13.61
N PHE A 1123 -25.39 19.85 14.51
CA PHE A 1123 -26.79 20.21 14.75
C PHE A 1123 -27.09 20.59 16.22
N HIS A 1124 -26.12 21.10 16.98
CA HIS A 1124 -26.43 21.88 18.19
C HIS A 1124 -27.24 23.14 17.84
N ASP A 1125 -27.99 23.68 18.80
CA ASP A 1125 -28.91 24.80 18.54
C ASP A 1125 -28.22 26.01 17.88
N GLY A 1126 -28.83 26.54 16.83
CA GLY A 1126 -28.29 27.65 16.03
C GLY A 1126 -27.23 27.25 14.99
N GLN A 1127 -26.70 26.02 15.02
CA GLN A 1127 -25.79 25.54 13.97
C GLN A 1127 -26.52 25.24 12.65
N ARG A 1128 -25.75 25.26 11.56
CA ARG A 1128 -26.21 25.13 10.19
C ARG A 1128 -25.23 24.31 9.36
N VAL A 1129 -25.76 23.50 8.46
CA VAL A 1129 -25.04 22.91 7.33
C VAL A 1129 -25.71 23.39 6.05
N ALA A 1130 -24.94 23.89 5.08
CA ALA A 1130 -25.46 24.26 3.77
C ALA A 1130 -24.57 23.71 2.64
N VAL A 1131 -25.24 23.22 1.60
CA VAL A 1131 -24.64 22.65 0.39
C VAL A 1131 -25.33 23.29 -0.80
N ARG A 1132 -24.56 23.80 -1.77
CA ARG A 1132 -25.12 24.44 -2.99
C ARG A 1132 -24.43 23.90 -4.22
N ASN A 1133 -25.14 23.82 -5.34
CA ASN A 1133 -24.61 23.37 -6.64
C ASN A 1133 -24.03 21.93 -6.67
N ALA A 1134 -24.39 21.06 -5.73
CA ALA A 1134 -23.86 19.70 -5.67
C ALA A 1134 -24.29 18.90 -6.93
N PRO A 1135 -23.35 18.36 -7.73
CA PRO A 1135 -23.68 17.65 -8.95
C PRO A 1135 -24.19 16.24 -8.64
N THR A 1136 -25.21 15.79 -9.39
CA THR A 1136 -25.74 14.42 -9.32
C THR A 1136 -26.18 14.00 -10.72
N ARG A 1137 -26.39 12.70 -10.97
CA ARG A 1137 -26.99 12.19 -12.22
C ARG A 1137 -28.45 12.59 -12.43
N PHE A 1138 -29.06 13.18 -11.40
CA PHE A 1138 -30.41 13.75 -11.40
C PHE A 1138 -30.40 15.28 -11.61
N GLY A 1139 -29.22 15.91 -11.73
CA GLY A 1139 -29.01 17.36 -11.86
C GLY A 1139 -28.40 17.99 -10.59
N LYS A 1140 -28.12 19.30 -10.62
CA LYS A 1140 -27.59 20.02 -9.44
C LYS A 1140 -28.63 20.16 -8.34
N VAL A 1141 -28.25 19.86 -7.10
CA VAL A 1141 -29.08 20.01 -5.90
C VAL A 1141 -28.43 20.97 -4.90
N SER A 1142 -29.25 21.73 -4.18
CA SER A 1142 -28.82 22.54 -3.03
C SER A 1142 -29.68 22.22 -1.82
N TYR A 1143 -29.14 22.37 -0.61
CA TYR A 1143 -29.93 22.35 0.61
C TYR A 1143 -29.29 23.16 1.74
N THR A 1144 -30.10 23.50 2.74
CA THR A 1144 -29.68 24.04 4.03
C THR A 1144 -30.42 23.29 5.12
N ILE A 1145 -29.71 22.81 6.13
CA ILE A 1145 -30.26 22.26 7.37
C ILE A 1145 -29.85 23.21 8.50
N THR A 1146 -30.82 23.67 9.29
CA THR A 1146 -30.62 24.60 10.40
C THR A 1146 -31.22 24.00 11.68
N SER A 1147 -30.41 23.87 12.71
CA SER A 1147 -30.84 23.39 14.02
C SER A 1147 -31.55 24.50 14.80
N LYS A 1148 -32.77 24.22 15.27
CA LYS A 1148 -33.58 25.10 16.13
C LYS A 1148 -34.05 24.32 17.36
N LEU A 1149 -33.15 23.56 17.97
CA LEU A 1149 -33.46 22.66 19.09
C LEU A 1149 -33.95 23.39 20.35
N ALA A 1150 -33.68 24.69 20.52
CA ALA A 1150 -34.36 25.53 21.52
C ALA A 1150 -35.88 25.63 21.29
N GLN A 1151 -36.35 25.36 20.07
CA GLN A 1151 -37.76 25.25 19.67
C GLN A 1151 -38.21 23.78 19.50
N GLY A 1152 -37.31 22.82 19.78
CA GLY A 1152 -37.55 21.38 19.66
C GLY A 1152 -37.57 20.83 18.24
N GLU A 1153 -37.02 21.54 17.25
CA GLU A 1153 -37.06 21.13 15.84
C GLU A 1153 -35.76 21.38 15.06
N ILE A 1154 -35.57 20.62 13.98
CA ILE A 1154 -34.56 20.86 12.94
C ILE A 1154 -35.32 21.17 11.64
N GLU A 1155 -34.96 22.27 10.98
CA GLU A 1155 -35.56 22.70 9.72
C GLU A 1155 -34.58 22.47 8.57
N ALA A 1156 -35.10 22.00 7.43
CA ALA A 1156 -34.34 21.87 6.19
C ALA A 1156 -35.08 22.53 5.03
N VAL A 1157 -34.33 23.18 4.14
CA VAL A 1157 -34.79 23.71 2.85
C VAL A 1157 -33.97 23.02 1.77
N VAL A 1158 -34.65 22.35 0.85
CA VAL A 1158 -34.05 21.60 -0.26
C VAL A 1158 -34.47 22.22 -1.58
N GLU A 1159 -33.53 22.49 -2.47
CA GLU A 1159 -33.75 22.97 -3.83
C GLU A 1159 -33.39 21.85 -4.82
N LEU A 1160 -34.40 21.31 -5.50
CA LEU A 1160 -34.25 20.19 -6.42
C LEU A 1160 -33.93 20.63 -7.86
N PRO A 1161 -33.19 19.83 -8.63
CA PRO A 1161 -32.95 20.08 -10.04
C PRO A 1161 -34.27 20.11 -10.86
N LYS A 1162 -34.24 20.81 -12.00
CA LYS A 1162 -35.37 20.92 -12.93
C LYS A 1162 -35.01 20.36 -14.32
N PRO A 1163 -35.67 19.29 -14.80
CA PRO A 1163 -36.50 18.35 -14.04
C PRO A 1163 -35.65 17.48 -13.11
N CYS A 1164 -36.19 17.08 -11.95
CA CYS A 1164 -35.57 16.08 -11.10
C CYS A 1164 -36.02 14.68 -11.58
N THR A 1165 -35.06 13.80 -11.87
CA THR A 1165 -35.32 12.44 -12.38
C THR A 1165 -35.18 11.34 -11.32
N ALA A 1166 -34.85 11.68 -10.08
CA ALA A 1166 -34.91 10.76 -8.94
C ALA A 1166 -36.38 10.41 -8.64
N LYS A 1167 -36.68 9.18 -8.22
CA LYS A 1167 -38.05 8.77 -7.82
C LYS A 1167 -38.35 9.12 -6.36
N ARG A 1168 -37.33 9.16 -5.51
CA ARG A 1168 -37.43 9.52 -4.08
C ARG A 1168 -36.25 10.39 -3.68
N ILE A 1169 -36.50 11.34 -2.80
CA ILE A 1169 -35.44 12.10 -2.11
C ILE A 1169 -35.42 11.60 -0.67
N VAL A 1170 -34.26 11.26 -0.12
CA VAL A 1170 -34.11 10.80 1.26
C VAL A 1170 -33.24 11.79 2.01
N LEU A 1171 -33.82 12.50 2.98
CA LEU A 1171 -33.14 13.51 3.78
C LEU A 1171 -32.88 12.95 5.18
N ARG A 1172 -31.61 12.86 5.61
CA ARG A 1172 -31.27 12.48 6.98
C ARG A 1172 -31.22 13.71 7.88
N LEU A 1173 -31.94 13.69 9.01
CA LEU A 1173 -31.98 14.76 10.01
C LEU A 1173 -31.68 14.17 11.38
N ARG A 1174 -30.49 14.44 11.90
CA ARG A 1174 -29.92 13.76 13.07
C ARG A 1174 -29.87 14.69 14.27
N HIS A 1175 -30.29 14.20 15.44
CA HIS A 1175 -30.24 14.98 16.67
C HIS A 1175 -28.85 14.78 17.34
N PRO A 1176 -28.19 15.83 17.89
CA PRO A 1176 -26.89 15.69 18.57
C PRO A 1176 -26.91 14.67 19.72
N ASP A 1177 -27.90 14.75 20.61
CA ASP A 1177 -28.13 13.74 21.66
C ASP A 1177 -28.74 12.39 21.18
N GLY A 1178 -28.90 12.15 19.87
CA GLY A 1178 -29.49 10.92 19.33
C GLY A 1178 -30.97 10.69 19.64
N LYS A 1179 -31.76 11.76 19.86
CA LYS A 1179 -33.21 11.65 20.07
C LYS A 1179 -33.94 11.28 18.76
N PRO A 1180 -34.96 10.42 18.80
CA PRO A 1180 -35.71 10.02 17.61
C PRO A 1180 -36.65 11.13 17.11
N ILE A 1181 -36.89 11.18 15.81
CA ILE A 1181 -37.90 12.05 15.20
C ILE A 1181 -39.30 11.66 15.71
N ARG A 1182 -40.04 12.60 16.29
CA ARG A 1182 -41.43 12.40 16.78
C ARG A 1182 -42.48 12.71 15.73
N SER A 1183 -42.25 13.72 14.89
CA SER A 1183 -43.18 14.16 13.85
C SER A 1183 -42.48 15.00 12.80
N VAL A 1184 -42.93 14.90 11.55
CA VAL A 1184 -42.41 15.71 10.44
C VAL A 1184 -43.53 16.55 9.81
N THR A 1185 -43.18 17.75 9.35
CA THR A 1185 -44.00 18.50 8.40
C THR A 1185 -43.22 18.82 7.13
N VAL A 1186 -43.90 18.76 5.99
CA VAL A 1186 -43.39 19.14 4.66
C VAL A 1186 -44.30 20.21 4.10
N GLN A 1187 -43.73 21.36 3.71
CA GLN A 1187 -44.50 22.56 3.32
C GLN A 1187 -45.58 22.95 4.36
N GLY A 1188 -45.25 22.80 5.66
CA GLY A 1188 -46.15 23.08 6.79
C GLY A 1188 -47.29 22.07 7.00
N LYS A 1189 -47.40 21.03 6.18
CA LYS A 1189 -48.40 19.96 6.32
C LYS A 1189 -47.81 18.73 7.02
N PRO A 1190 -48.55 18.00 7.87
CA PRO A 1190 -48.09 16.75 8.45
C PRO A 1190 -47.61 15.76 7.38
N HIS A 1191 -46.52 15.06 7.66
CA HIS A 1191 -45.89 14.11 6.77
C HIS A 1191 -45.57 12.82 7.51
N ALA A 1192 -45.86 11.67 6.89
CA ALA A 1192 -45.85 10.35 7.55
C ALA A 1192 -44.73 9.42 7.07
N ASP A 1193 -44.02 9.74 5.98
CA ASP A 1193 -42.96 8.89 5.42
C ASP A 1193 -41.59 9.31 6.02
N PHE A 1194 -41.37 8.89 7.27
CA PHE A 1194 -40.12 9.08 7.99
C PHE A 1194 -39.82 7.88 8.89
N ASP A 1195 -38.55 7.59 9.11
CA ASP A 1195 -38.06 6.50 9.96
C ASP A 1195 -37.26 7.08 11.14
N PRO A 1196 -37.81 7.05 12.37
CA PRO A 1196 -37.12 7.56 13.56
C PRO A 1196 -35.87 6.77 13.96
N GLY A 1197 -35.79 5.48 13.61
CA GLY A 1197 -34.65 4.62 13.93
C GLY A 1197 -33.48 4.79 12.95
N ARG A 1198 -33.78 5.23 11.72
CA ARG A 1198 -32.78 5.60 10.70
C ARG A 1198 -32.54 7.11 10.59
N GLU A 1199 -33.26 7.94 11.34
CA GLU A 1199 -33.15 9.41 11.30
C GLU A 1199 -33.45 10.03 9.91
N ILE A 1200 -34.28 9.39 9.07
CA ILE A 1200 -34.56 9.81 7.68
C ILE A 1200 -36.01 10.27 7.46
N VAL A 1201 -36.18 11.17 6.49
CA VAL A 1201 -37.46 11.62 5.93
C VAL A 1201 -37.44 11.35 4.41
N THR A 1202 -38.46 10.66 3.89
CA THR A 1202 -38.62 10.39 2.46
C THR A 1202 -39.52 11.45 1.82
N LEU A 1203 -39.07 12.09 0.75
CA LEU A 1203 -39.81 13.15 0.07
C LEU A 1203 -40.09 12.74 -1.39
N ALA A 1204 -41.26 13.15 -1.89
CA ALA A 1204 -41.55 13.09 -3.31
C ALA A 1204 -40.73 14.17 -4.06
N PRO A 1205 -40.25 13.88 -5.29
CA PRO A 1205 -39.50 14.81 -6.14
C PRO A 1205 -40.43 15.87 -6.78
N ALA A 1206 -41.12 16.65 -5.96
CA ALA A 1206 -42.20 17.55 -6.38
C ALA A 1206 -41.99 18.99 -5.90
N GLY A 1207 -42.05 19.93 -6.83
CA GLY A 1207 -41.73 21.34 -6.59
C GLY A 1207 -40.24 21.65 -6.75
N GLU A 1208 -39.90 22.94 -6.82
CA GLU A 1208 -38.51 23.42 -6.91
C GLU A 1208 -37.85 23.46 -5.54
N THR A 1209 -38.54 24.01 -4.55
CA THR A 1209 -38.06 24.14 -3.18
C THR A 1209 -38.98 23.38 -2.23
N ILE A 1210 -38.41 22.56 -1.35
CA ILE A 1210 -39.11 21.77 -0.34
C ILE A 1210 -38.62 22.19 1.05
N THR A 1211 -39.54 22.67 1.90
CA THR A 1211 -39.26 22.94 3.32
C THR A 1211 -39.73 21.77 4.18
N VAL A 1212 -38.84 21.23 5.01
CA VAL A 1212 -39.07 20.12 5.94
C VAL A 1212 -38.79 20.60 7.37
N ARG A 1213 -39.61 20.19 8.35
CA ARG A 1213 -39.34 20.37 9.78
C ARG A 1213 -39.55 19.06 10.52
N ALA A 1214 -38.53 18.59 11.23
CA ALA A 1214 -38.58 17.41 12.10
C ALA A 1214 -38.56 17.86 13.57
N LYS A 1215 -39.45 17.30 14.40
CA LYS A 1215 -39.54 17.58 15.85
C LYS A 1215 -39.03 16.38 16.66
N TYR A 1216 -38.41 16.64 17.81
CA TYR A 1216 -37.68 15.64 18.63
C TYR A 1216 -38.12 15.58 20.10
#